data_AF-A0A1D1YRD4-F1
#
_entry.id   AF-A0A1D1YRD4-F1
#
_cell.length_a   1.000
_cell.length_b   1.000
_cell.length_c   1.000
_cell.angle_alpha   90.00
_cell.angle_beta   90.00
_cell.angle_gamma   90.00
#
_symmetry.space_group_name_H-M   'P 1'
#
loop_
_entity.id
_entity.type
_entity.pdbx_description
1 polymer ?
#
loop_
_entity_poly.entity_id
_entity_poly.type
_entity_poly.pdbx_seq_one_letter_code
_entity_poly.pdbx_strand_id
1 'polypeptide(L)'
;MSHGAPPCIFLLSCYLLLSCRPPAVAGTRGEDNGTDRILKGSIGAILDLRCRTGKGERIAMKMALDDFHKGFGYKLALHMKDPGLDPKQAAMEASRLIDEKKVQAILGLRTWPQIAEVAELGDRALVPILSFSDGGPPWATERWPFLFQFTRNRSQQITAISSIIGSWNWQKVSIIYEEHGGYGGDSISQLVDAVRAVGSDVDYQLALSPLAPIATELEKLKTRCCRVFVVHTSSPLATRLFAAATEMGMMEKGYAWVTTGAIADYLDSANSSVIASMQGVIGIKSFFPRASAAYLDLNRKFHISFASEYAGELIPDLSINGLQVYDAVWAVASAMRRLDAGGNYSSHSYRQRQLLEHISASNFSGASGKVQFVLSKLVPPETLQVINVVGRSYREMGFWTDEFGFSRGVDPRTEHNRSMAVLGQVFWPGGTGSAPRGWVPSTGQNPLRVGVPSMAVFRDYVSVEYDKYLNRNHFAGFAIDIFEKAVKYLPYDLPYQLIPYNGTYDGMVRQVFYKGFDIVVGDPAINSYRCEIVQFSLPYTQSGITMVVPLKPVHAGKAWIFLKPFTASLWASIAAISLINAFTIWLIERRSSQEYQGLSLSQQLGNLTWLAFTTFFSQGERPHHNLSRVVMVVWFFVGLVLTSNYTANLSSMLTVQMLEPAVVDVELLKRTNATVG
;
A
#
# COMPACT_ATOMS: atom_id res chain seq x y z
N MET A 1 25.78 57.21 -6.98
CA MET A 1 26.09 56.98 -5.55
C MET A 1 27.08 55.81 -5.54
N SER A 2 28.39 55.98 -5.74
CA SER A 2 29.42 56.56 -4.84
C SER A 2 29.21 56.10 -3.39
N HIS A 3 30.16 55.52 -2.65
CA HIS A 3 31.62 55.33 -2.70
C HIS A 3 31.90 53.90 -2.14
N GLY A 4 33.05 53.23 -2.19
CA GLY A 4 34.45 53.54 -2.40
C GLY A 4 35.24 52.39 -1.73
N ALA A 5 36.21 51.78 -2.42
CA ALA A 5 37.21 50.85 -1.86
C ALA A 5 38.40 51.66 -1.25
N PRO A 6 39.53 51.10 -0.74
CA PRO A 6 40.03 49.71 -0.65
C PRO A 6 40.80 49.44 0.70
N PRO A 7 41.97 48.74 0.80
CA PRO A 7 42.27 47.29 0.70
C PRO A 7 43.03 46.72 1.95
N CYS A 8 43.45 45.45 1.83
CA CYS A 8 44.54 44.77 2.58
C CYS A 8 44.22 44.16 3.97
N ILE A 9 44.26 42.82 4.05
CA ILE A 9 45.17 42.04 4.93
C ILE A 9 45.07 40.54 4.56
N PHE A 10 46.20 40.01 4.06
CA PHE A 10 46.77 38.67 4.23
C PHE A 10 45.89 37.40 4.10
N LEU A 11 46.05 36.62 3.03
CA LEU A 11 47.02 35.50 2.92
C LEU A 11 46.85 34.40 3.99
N LEU A 12 45.89 33.49 3.79
CA LEU A 12 45.91 32.15 4.40
C LEU A 12 44.88 31.21 3.75
N SER A 13 45.11 30.79 2.49
CA SER A 13 44.26 29.76 1.85
C SER A 13 45.03 28.79 0.95
N CYS A 14 46.33 28.56 1.21
CA CYS A 14 47.16 27.61 0.44
C CYS A 14 47.80 26.48 1.28
N TYR A 15 47.29 26.19 2.48
CA TYR A 15 47.74 25.03 3.27
C TYR A 15 46.53 24.17 3.62
N LEU A 16 46.19 23.19 2.76
CA LEU A 16 45.49 21.92 3.08
C LEU A 16 45.13 21.09 1.81
N LEU A 17 45.97 21.11 0.77
CA LEU A 17 45.84 20.21 -0.41
C LEU A 17 47.17 19.53 -0.77
N LEU A 18 47.92 19.08 0.24
CA LEU A 18 49.14 18.28 0.06
C LEU A 18 49.27 17.26 1.21
N SER A 19 48.45 16.22 1.19
CA SER A 19 48.74 14.96 1.86
C SER A 19 48.01 13.84 1.12
N CYS A 20 48.70 12.72 0.91
CA CYS A 20 48.28 11.54 0.15
C CYS A 20 48.45 11.60 -1.38
N ARG A 21 49.69 11.86 -1.84
CA ARG A 21 50.26 11.06 -2.93
C ARG A 21 51.00 9.85 -2.31
N PRO A 22 50.95 8.66 -2.94
CA PRO A 22 51.75 7.52 -2.50
C PRO A 22 53.25 7.82 -2.73
N PRO A 23 54.16 7.30 -1.89
CA PRO A 23 55.58 7.52 -2.11
C PRO A 23 56.04 6.72 -3.34
N ALA A 24 56.57 7.44 -4.32
CA ALA A 24 57.47 6.88 -5.33
C ALA A 24 58.79 6.54 -4.62
N VAL A 25 59.11 5.26 -4.50
CA VAL A 25 60.42 4.80 -4.03
C VAL A 25 61.34 4.71 -5.24
N ALA A 26 62.42 5.47 -5.18
CA ALA A 26 63.52 5.45 -6.14
C ALA A 26 64.17 4.07 -6.15
N GLY A 27 64.39 3.53 -7.36
CA GLY A 27 65.11 2.29 -7.56
C GLY A 27 66.60 2.48 -7.30
N THR A 28 67.10 1.97 -6.17
CA THR A 28 68.49 1.58 -6.03
C THR A 28 68.59 0.10 -6.35
N ARG A 29 69.26 -0.22 -7.47
CA ARG A 29 69.73 -1.58 -7.79
C ARG A 29 70.62 -2.07 -6.66
N GLY A 30 70.12 -3.01 -5.87
CA GLY A 30 70.90 -3.87 -4.98
C GLY A 30 70.69 -5.30 -5.45
N GLU A 31 71.80 -6.00 -5.63
CA GLU A 31 71.91 -7.35 -6.16
C GLU A 31 71.03 -8.36 -5.40
N ASP A 32 70.36 -9.20 -6.18
CA ASP A 32 69.45 -10.25 -5.75
C ASP A 32 70.27 -11.43 -5.20
N ASN A 33 70.41 -11.50 -3.88
CA ASN A 33 70.90 -12.70 -3.20
C ASN A 33 69.72 -13.35 -2.48
N GLY A 34 69.36 -14.55 -2.96
CA GLY A 34 68.23 -15.33 -2.53
C GLY A 34 68.23 -15.60 -1.03
N THR A 35 67.18 -15.12 -0.35
CA THR A 35 66.75 -15.64 0.94
C THR A 35 65.34 -16.20 0.78
N ASP A 36 65.24 -17.50 1.04
CA ASP A 36 63.99 -18.23 1.19
C ASP A 36 63.01 -17.44 2.09
N ARG A 37 61.87 -17.01 1.52
CA ARG A 37 60.91 -16.13 2.20
C ARG A 37 60.16 -16.91 3.29
N ILE A 38 60.57 -16.74 4.55
CA ILE A 38 59.97 -17.32 5.75
C ILE A 38 58.46 -17.01 5.82
N LEU A 39 57.62 -18.04 5.94
CA LEU A 39 56.18 -17.94 6.18
C LEU A 39 55.90 -17.25 7.52
N LYS A 40 54.99 -16.28 7.53
CA LYS A 40 54.68 -15.47 8.74
C LYS A 40 53.46 -15.95 9.53
N GLY A 41 52.66 -16.86 8.95
CA GLY A 41 51.45 -17.39 9.59
C GLY A 41 50.63 -18.28 8.66
N SER A 42 49.55 -18.86 9.18
CA SER A 42 48.64 -19.73 8.42
C SER A 42 47.16 -19.39 8.67
N ILE A 43 46.37 -19.46 7.59
CA ILE A 43 44.92 -19.27 7.59
C ILE A 43 44.27 -20.60 7.16
N GLY A 44 43.25 -21.02 7.90
CA GLY A 44 42.39 -22.13 7.54
C GLY A 44 41.19 -21.66 6.73
N ALA A 45 40.72 -22.49 5.81
CA ALA A 45 39.50 -22.21 5.07
C ALA A 45 38.63 -23.46 4.95
N ILE A 46 37.32 -23.31 5.20
CA ILE A 46 36.33 -24.38 5.09
C ILE A 46 35.29 -23.97 4.04
N LEU A 47 35.36 -24.57 2.86
CA LEU A 47 34.59 -24.18 1.67
C LEU A 47 33.90 -25.40 1.04
N ASP A 48 32.72 -25.21 0.46
CA ASP A 48 32.07 -26.24 -0.36
C ASP A 48 32.52 -26.13 -1.83
N LEU A 49 33.49 -26.94 -2.24
CA LEU A 49 34.08 -26.86 -3.58
C LEU A 49 33.25 -27.59 -4.64
N ARG A 50 32.14 -28.22 -4.24
CA ARG A 50 31.20 -28.87 -5.17
C ARG A 50 30.32 -27.84 -5.89
N CYS A 51 30.15 -26.65 -5.32
CA CYS A 51 29.38 -25.57 -5.91
C CYS A 51 30.28 -24.54 -6.61
N ARG A 52 29.75 -23.90 -7.67
CA ARG A 52 30.48 -22.86 -8.43
C ARG A 52 30.90 -21.68 -7.54
N THR A 53 30.05 -21.31 -6.57
CA THR A 53 30.36 -20.24 -5.61
C THR A 53 31.60 -20.56 -4.77
N GLY A 54 31.71 -21.76 -4.19
CA GLY A 54 32.87 -22.14 -3.37
C GLY A 54 34.16 -22.31 -4.19
N LYS A 55 34.06 -22.77 -5.45
CA LYS A 55 35.19 -22.71 -6.40
C LYS A 55 35.67 -21.27 -6.62
N GLY A 56 34.73 -20.34 -6.82
CA GLY A 56 35.03 -18.91 -6.95
C GLY A 56 35.67 -18.31 -5.70
N GLU A 57 35.18 -18.66 -4.51
CA GLU A 57 35.76 -18.22 -3.24
C GLU A 57 37.19 -18.72 -3.05
N ARG A 58 37.47 -19.97 -3.40
CA ARG A 58 38.83 -20.53 -3.37
C ARG A 58 39.79 -19.71 -4.22
N ILE A 59 39.40 -19.36 -5.44
CA ILE A 59 40.24 -18.51 -6.31
C ILE A 59 40.40 -17.12 -5.69
N ALA A 60 39.33 -16.52 -5.19
CA ALA A 60 39.37 -15.20 -4.55
C ALA A 60 40.29 -15.16 -3.31
N MET A 61 40.28 -16.20 -2.47
CA MET A 61 41.17 -16.29 -1.31
C MET A 61 42.65 -16.37 -1.71
N LYS A 62 42.97 -17.18 -2.72
CA LYS A 62 44.35 -17.30 -3.24
C LYS A 62 44.83 -15.97 -3.81
N MET A 63 43.99 -15.32 -4.63
CA MET A 63 44.28 -14.01 -5.20
C MET A 63 44.51 -12.95 -4.11
N ALA A 64 43.69 -12.94 -3.06
CA ALA A 64 43.84 -12.00 -1.95
C ALA A 64 45.20 -12.16 -1.25
N LEU A 65 45.63 -13.40 -0.99
CA LEU A 65 46.94 -13.66 -0.39
C LEU A 65 48.10 -13.28 -1.31
N ASP A 66 47.98 -13.58 -2.60
CA ASP A 66 49.02 -13.23 -3.59
C ASP A 66 49.17 -11.71 -3.73
N ASP A 67 48.05 -10.98 -3.82
CA ASP A 67 48.05 -9.52 -3.87
C ASP A 67 48.58 -8.91 -2.57
N PHE A 68 48.18 -9.45 -1.41
CA PHE A 68 48.69 -9.00 -0.11
C PHE A 68 50.20 -9.24 0.04
N HIS A 69 50.69 -10.39 -0.43
CA HIS A 69 52.12 -10.71 -0.44
C HIS A 69 52.91 -9.76 -1.34
N LYS A 70 52.40 -9.46 -2.55
CA LYS A 70 53.01 -8.50 -3.47
C LYS A 70 53.05 -7.09 -2.89
N GLY A 71 51.99 -6.68 -2.18
CA GLY A 71 51.88 -5.35 -1.60
C GLY A 71 52.75 -5.12 -0.35
N PHE A 72 52.85 -6.12 0.53
CA PHE A 72 53.49 -5.95 1.85
C PHE A 72 54.70 -6.87 2.10
N GLY A 73 55.07 -7.73 1.15
CA GLY A 73 56.11 -8.75 1.36
C GLY A 73 55.73 -9.81 2.41
N TYR A 74 54.48 -9.84 2.87
CA TYR A 74 54.03 -10.66 3.99
C TYR A 74 53.35 -11.94 3.47
N LYS A 75 54.01 -13.08 3.63
CA LYS A 75 53.57 -14.37 3.05
C LYS A 75 52.85 -15.23 4.10
N LEU A 76 51.62 -15.64 3.78
CA LEU A 76 50.78 -16.51 4.62
C LEU A 76 50.51 -17.85 3.91
N ALA A 77 50.41 -18.93 4.69
CA ALA A 77 49.97 -20.22 4.20
C ALA A 77 48.43 -20.31 4.24
N LEU A 78 47.82 -20.94 3.23
CA LEU A 78 46.38 -21.19 3.17
C LEU A 78 46.10 -22.69 3.15
N HIS A 79 45.33 -23.15 4.12
CA HIS A 79 44.94 -24.55 4.25
C HIS A 79 43.43 -24.69 4.04
N MET A 80 43.03 -25.18 2.88
CA MET A 80 41.62 -25.35 2.52
C MET A 80 41.15 -26.78 2.79
N LYS A 81 39.93 -26.91 3.31
CA LYS A 81 39.22 -28.18 3.52
C LYS A 81 37.81 -28.09 2.95
N ASP A 82 37.34 -29.19 2.35
CA ASP A 82 35.98 -29.35 1.86
C ASP A 82 35.29 -30.48 2.63
N PRO A 83 34.55 -30.16 3.70
CA PRO A 83 33.79 -31.15 4.47
C PRO A 83 32.43 -31.48 3.82
N GLY A 84 32.09 -30.88 2.68
CA GLY A 84 30.74 -30.90 2.14
C GLY A 84 29.73 -30.12 3.00
N LEU A 85 28.51 -30.68 3.17
CA LEU A 85 27.41 -30.04 3.90
C LEU A 85 27.23 -30.58 5.33
N ASP A 86 28.01 -31.59 5.75
CA ASP A 86 27.87 -32.20 7.08
C ASP A 86 28.52 -31.31 8.16
N PRO A 87 27.74 -30.86 9.17
CA PRO A 87 28.27 -30.08 10.29
C PRO A 87 29.35 -30.79 11.10
N LYS A 88 29.22 -32.11 11.30
CA LYS A 88 30.19 -32.88 12.10
C LYS A 88 31.52 -33.02 11.37
N GLN A 89 31.46 -33.26 10.06
CA GLN A 89 32.65 -33.28 9.21
C GLN A 89 33.34 -31.91 9.20
N ALA A 90 32.57 -30.81 9.15
CA ALA A 90 33.13 -29.45 9.21
C ALA A 90 33.86 -29.19 10.53
N ALA A 91 33.29 -29.63 11.66
CA ALA A 91 33.92 -29.55 12.98
C ALA A 91 35.24 -30.35 13.04
N MET A 92 35.25 -31.56 12.49
CA MET A 92 36.45 -32.40 12.45
C MET A 92 37.56 -31.78 11.59
N GLU A 93 37.24 -31.25 10.41
CA GLU A 93 38.23 -30.56 9.59
C GLU A 93 38.71 -29.25 10.24
N ALA A 94 37.85 -28.53 10.96
CA ALA A 94 38.24 -27.38 11.76
C ALA A 94 39.24 -27.75 12.85
N SER A 95 38.99 -28.84 13.59
CA SER A 95 39.94 -29.37 14.60
C SER A 95 41.28 -29.70 13.96
N ARG A 96 41.31 -30.37 12.79
CA ARG A 96 42.56 -30.65 12.06
C ARG A 96 43.31 -29.38 11.67
N LEU A 97 42.60 -28.34 11.21
CA LEU A 97 43.21 -27.05 10.89
C LEU A 97 43.84 -26.40 12.13
N ILE A 98 43.17 -26.45 13.28
CA ILE A 98 43.65 -25.89 14.55
C ILE A 98 44.82 -26.69 15.10
N ASP A 99 44.68 -28.01 15.17
CA ASP A 99 45.60 -28.89 15.89
C ASP A 99 46.83 -29.25 15.06
N GLU A 100 46.66 -29.58 13.77
CA GLU A 100 47.74 -30.06 12.90
C GLU A 100 48.39 -28.91 12.13
N LYS A 101 47.60 -27.98 11.60
CA LYS A 101 48.08 -26.87 10.76
C LYS A 101 48.33 -25.58 11.52
N LYS A 102 47.97 -25.54 12.81
CA LYS A 102 48.19 -24.40 13.72
C LYS A 102 47.72 -23.08 13.12
N VAL A 103 46.54 -23.09 12.48
CA VAL A 103 45.99 -21.90 11.84
C VAL A 103 45.66 -20.82 12.86
N GLN A 104 45.87 -19.56 12.48
CA GLN A 104 45.62 -18.40 13.33
C GLN A 104 44.19 -17.86 13.18
N ALA A 105 43.51 -18.19 12.09
CA ALA A 105 42.11 -17.86 11.85
C ALA A 105 41.51 -18.89 10.88
N ILE A 106 40.19 -19.08 10.93
CA ILE A 106 39.45 -19.90 9.97
C ILE A 106 38.42 -19.03 9.26
N LEU A 107 38.39 -19.13 7.93
CA LEU A 107 37.44 -18.45 7.05
C LEU A 107 36.49 -19.46 6.41
N GLY A 108 35.22 -19.15 6.23
CA GLY A 108 34.32 -20.01 5.44
C GLY A 108 32.94 -20.18 6.05
N LEU A 109 32.35 -21.37 5.86
CA LEU A 109 31.10 -21.82 6.48
C LEU A 109 29.87 -20.99 6.05
N ARG A 110 28.95 -21.62 5.31
CA ARG A 110 27.74 -20.95 4.77
C ARG A 110 26.44 -21.42 5.40
N THR A 111 26.46 -22.49 6.18
CA THR A 111 25.26 -23.00 6.84
C THR A 111 25.37 -22.81 8.34
N TRP A 112 24.25 -22.40 8.96
CA TRP A 112 24.22 -22.18 10.41
C TRP A 112 24.64 -23.43 11.23
N PRO A 113 24.19 -24.65 10.91
CA PRO A 113 24.63 -25.85 11.62
C PRO A 113 26.15 -26.04 11.61
N GLN A 114 26.82 -25.80 10.47
CA GLN A 114 28.29 -25.87 10.39
C GLN A 114 28.95 -24.76 11.23
N ILE A 115 28.39 -23.54 11.21
CA ILE A 115 28.92 -22.42 11.98
C ILE A 115 28.83 -22.70 13.48
N ALA A 116 27.71 -23.21 13.97
CA ALA A 116 27.51 -23.48 15.39
C ALA A 116 28.54 -24.48 15.94
N GLU A 117 28.82 -25.56 15.20
CA GLU A 117 29.81 -26.58 15.59
C GLU A 117 31.24 -26.03 15.56
N VAL A 118 31.60 -25.28 14.51
CA VAL A 118 32.96 -24.75 14.34
C VAL A 118 33.23 -23.55 15.26
N ALA A 119 32.22 -22.73 15.56
CA ALA A 119 32.33 -21.57 16.46
C ALA A 119 32.67 -22.00 17.88
N GLU A 120 32.02 -23.05 18.40
CA GLU A 120 32.33 -23.60 19.73
C GLU A 120 33.79 -24.11 19.81
N LEU A 121 34.30 -24.74 18.75
CA LEU A 121 35.71 -25.17 18.67
C LEU A 121 36.67 -23.98 18.59
N GLY A 122 36.36 -23.00 17.73
CA GLY A 122 37.16 -21.79 17.56
C GLY A 122 37.29 -21.01 18.85
N ASP A 123 36.20 -20.84 19.59
CA ASP A 123 36.19 -20.11 20.86
C ASP A 123 37.03 -20.80 21.94
N ARG A 124 36.92 -22.14 22.06
CA ARG A 124 37.75 -22.94 22.96
C ARG A 124 39.24 -22.90 22.61
N ALA A 125 39.55 -22.89 21.31
CA ALA A 125 40.92 -22.83 20.80
C ALA A 125 41.47 -21.39 20.71
N LEU A 126 40.65 -20.36 21.00
CA LEU A 126 40.97 -18.95 20.81
C LEU A 126 41.37 -18.62 19.35
N VAL A 127 40.74 -19.28 18.38
CA VAL A 127 40.96 -19.08 16.94
C VAL A 127 39.76 -18.33 16.34
N PRO A 128 39.96 -17.09 15.83
CA PRO A 128 38.89 -16.34 15.19
C PRO A 128 38.28 -17.08 13.98
N ILE A 129 36.96 -17.14 13.95
CA ILE A 129 36.17 -17.75 12.87
C ILE A 129 35.42 -16.63 12.15
N LEU A 130 35.71 -16.41 10.86
CA LEU A 130 34.91 -15.48 10.04
C LEU A 130 33.98 -16.29 9.15
N SER A 131 32.67 -16.22 9.46
CA SER A 131 31.63 -16.96 8.75
C SER A 131 31.03 -16.16 7.59
N PHE A 132 30.70 -16.84 6.48
CA PHE A 132 30.07 -16.23 5.30
C PHE A 132 28.55 -16.46 5.26
N SER A 133 27.92 -16.54 6.44
CA SER A 133 26.48 -16.63 6.62
C SER A 133 26.02 -15.87 7.86
N ASP A 134 24.83 -15.30 7.75
CA ASP A 134 24.08 -14.46 8.69
C ASP A 134 22.88 -15.20 9.26
N GLY A 135 22.73 -16.49 8.94
CA GLY A 135 21.65 -17.32 9.46
C GLY A 135 21.71 -17.65 10.95
N GLY A 136 22.61 -16.99 11.68
CA GLY A 136 22.79 -17.18 13.11
C GLY A 136 21.87 -16.29 13.93
N PRO A 137 21.33 -16.79 15.04
CA PRO A 137 20.54 -15.98 15.95
C PRO A 137 21.37 -14.83 16.52
N PRO A 138 20.73 -13.70 16.92
CA PRO A 138 21.43 -12.50 17.37
C PRO A 138 22.45 -12.74 18.49
N TRP A 139 22.16 -13.68 19.40
CA TRP A 139 22.98 -14.07 20.55
C TRP A 139 24.26 -14.85 20.20
N ALA A 140 24.41 -15.34 18.96
CA ALA A 140 25.53 -16.20 18.57
C ALA A 140 26.91 -15.57 18.84
N THR A 141 27.07 -14.30 18.47
CA THR A 141 28.33 -13.54 18.66
C THR A 141 28.56 -13.15 20.12
N GLU A 142 27.52 -13.15 20.95
CA GLU A 142 27.65 -12.94 22.40
C GLU A 142 28.11 -14.22 23.10
N ARG A 143 27.62 -15.38 22.65
CA ARG A 143 28.03 -16.69 23.15
C ARG A 143 29.45 -17.06 22.74
N TRP A 144 29.85 -16.76 21.50
CA TRP A 144 31.16 -17.08 20.95
C TRP A 144 31.90 -15.81 20.50
N PRO A 145 32.65 -15.14 21.41
CA PRO A 145 33.38 -13.93 21.10
C PRO A 145 34.37 -14.03 19.93
N PHE A 146 34.89 -15.23 19.65
CA PHE A 146 35.80 -15.47 18.51
C PHE A 146 35.07 -15.64 17.16
N LEU A 147 33.75 -15.58 17.11
CA LEU A 147 32.96 -15.67 15.87
C LEU A 147 32.66 -14.28 15.30
N PHE A 148 32.99 -14.07 14.02
CA PHE A 148 32.59 -12.91 13.23
C PHE A 148 31.67 -13.32 12.09
N GLN A 149 30.60 -12.56 11.89
CA GLN A 149 29.71 -12.71 10.73
C GLN A 149 30.16 -11.76 9.62
N PHE A 150 30.91 -12.28 8.65
CA PHE A 150 31.41 -11.55 7.49
C PHE A 150 30.42 -11.63 6.32
N THR A 151 29.20 -11.15 6.55
CA THR A 151 28.17 -11.06 5.51
C THR A 151 27.36 -9.79 5.69
N ARG A 152 26.74 -9.32 4.61
CA ARG A 152 25.95 -8.08 4.61
C ARG A 152 24.60 -8.31 5.28
N ASN A 153 24.21 -7.40 6.16
CA ASN A 153 23.02 -7.52 7.01
C ASN A 153 21.71 -7.63 6.19
N ARG A 154 20.92 -8.68 6.46
CA ARG A 154 19.61 -8.97 5.85
C ARG A 154 18.49 -8.00 6.22
N SER A 155 18.57 -7.29 7.35
CA SER A 155 17.49 -6.40 7.81
C SER A 155 17.17 -5.29 6.79
N GLN A 156 18.18 -4.69 6.19
CA GLN A 156 18.00 -3.71 5.12
C GLN A 156 17.40 -4.34 3.85
N GLN A 157 17.77 -5.57 3.51
CA GLN A 157 17.16 -6.27 2.37
C GLN A 157 15.67 -6.54 2.60
N ILE A 158 15.29 -6.96 3.82
CA ILE A 158 13.88 -7.17 4.19
C ILE A 158 13.09 -5.86 4.07
N THR A 159 13.65 -4.77 4.59
CA THR A 159 13.02 -3.44 4.52
C THR A 159 12.87 -2.97 3.08
N ALA A 160 13.89 -3.18 2.25
CA ALA A 160 13.84 -2.88 0.83
C ALA A 160 12.77 -3.73 0.11
N ILE A 161 12.64 -5.03 0.40
CA ILE A 161 11.60 -5.90 -0.17
C ILE A 161 10.21 -5.43 0.23
N SER A 162 10.00 -5.03 1.49
CA SER A 162 8.72 -4.46 1.92
C SER A 162 8.40 -3.15 1.18
N SER A 163 9.40 -2.31 0.93
CA SER A 163 9.23 -1.08 0.13
C SER A 163 8.86 -1.37 -1.33
N ILE A 164 9.41 -2.46 -1.91
CA ILE A 164 9.01 -2.95 -3.24
C ILE A 164 7.53 -3.34 -3.21
N ILE A 165 7.10 -4.14 -2.25
CA ILE A 165 5.68 -4.57 -2.12
C ILE A 165 4.75 -3.36 -1.96
N GLY A 166 5.11 -2.42 -1.08
CA GLY A 166 4.35 -1.19 -0.84
C GLY A 166 4.25 -0.29 -2.07
N SER A 167 5.20 -0.36 -3.02
CA SER A 167 5.17 0.46 -4.25
C SER A 167 3.97 0.15 -5.17
N TRP A 168 3.38 -1.04 -5.08
CA TRP A 168 2.23 -1.46 -5.90
C TRP A 168 0.94 -1.71 -5.12
N ASN A 169 0.90 -1.38 -3.81
CA ASN A 169 -0.28 -1.54 -2.96
C ASN A 169 -0.89 -2.96 -2.99
N TRP A 170 -0.07 -4.00 -3.16
CA TRP A 170 -0.55 -5.37 -3.12
C TRP A 170 -1.09 -5.71 -1.74
N GLN A 171 -2.37 -6.07 -1.66
CA GLN A 171 -3.04 -6.30 -0.37
C GLN A 171 -2.59 -7.59 0.31
N LYS A 172 -2.15 -8.58 -0.48
CA LYS A 172 -1.80 -9.92 -0.02
C LYS A 172 -0.54 -10.41 -0.69
N VAL A 173 0.33 -11.04 0.08
CA VAL A 173 1.59 -11.62 -0.38
C VAL A 173 1.78 -13.00 0.23
N SER A 174 2.34 -13.93 -0.54
CA SER A 174 2.73 -15.24 -0.03
C SER A 174 4.25 -15.33 0.05
N ILE A 175 4.78 -15.88 1.15
CA ILE A 175 6.22 -15.99 1.39
C ILE A 175 6.63 -17.44 1.20
N ILE A 176 7.67 -17.67 0.40
CA ILE A 176 8.26 -18.99 0.17
C ILE A 176 9.66 -18.98 0.77
N TYR A 177 9.94 -19.89 1.69
CA TYR A 177 11.22 -19.96 2.37
C TYR A 177 11.71 -21.39 2.58
N GLU A 178 13.01 -21.54 2.85
CA GLU A 178 13.62 -22.84 3.09
C GLU A 178 13.54 -23.25 4.57
N GLU A 179 13.01 -24.44 4.85
CA GLU A 179 12.68 -24.90 6.21
C GLU A 179 13.92 -25.08 7.10
N HIS A 180 15.10 -25.39 6.51
CA HIS A 180 16.34 -25.70 7.23
C HIS A 180 17.53 -24.95 6.59
N GLY A 181 18.54 -24.54 7.38
CA GLY A 181 19.83 -24.05 6.85
C GLY A 181 20.28 -22.62 7.24
N GLY A 182 19.71 -22.01 8.27
CA GLY A 182 20.01 -20.60 8.62
C GLY A 182 19.26 -19.59 7.73
N TYR A 183 18.29 -20.06 6.96
CA TYR A 183 17.35 -19.24 6.18
C TYR A 183 15.95 -19.17 6.83
N GLY A 184 15.74 -19.78 8.00
CA GLY A 184 14.45 -19.90 8.67
C GLY A 184 14.47 -19.56 10.16
N GLY A 185 13.35 -18.98 10.64
CA GLY A 185 13.09 -18.53 12.01
C GLY A 185 12.89 -17.00 12.09
N ASP A 186 13.88 -16.32 12.70
CA ASP A 186 13.82 -14.88 12.98
C ASP A 186 13.68 -14.02 11.72
N SER A 187 14.36 -14.40 10.62
CA SER A 187 14.30 -13.64 9.35
C SER A 187 12.89 -13.62 8.74
N ILE A 188 12.12 -14.70 8.91
CA ILE A 188 10.75 -14.78 8.37
C ILE A 188 9.81 -13.95 9.22
N SER A 189 9.97 -13.95 10.54
CA SER A 189 9.19 -13.07 11.43
C SER A 189 9.41 -11.59 11.10
N GLN A 190 10.67 -11.18 10.93
CA GLN A 190 11.02 -9.81 10.51
C GLN A 190 10.42 -9.45 9.14
N LEU A 191 10.45 -10.40 8.20
CA LEU A 191 9.86 -10.20 6.87
C LEU A 191 8.33 -10.05 6.94
N VAL A 192 7.66 -10.87 7.74
CA VAL A 192 6.21 -10.78 7.96
C VAL A 192 5.84 -9.43 8.57
N ASP A 193 6.58 -8.98 9.58
CA ASP A 193 6.34 -7.68 10.22
C ASP A 193 6.62 -6.51 9.28
N ALA A 194 7.66 -6.58 8.47
CA ALA A 194 7.96 -5.57 7.45
C ALA A 194 6.88 -5.51 6.36
N VAL A 195 6.35 -6.65 5.91
CA VAL A 195 5.23 -6.69 4.95
C VAL A 195 3.96 -6.07 5.54
N ARG A 196 3.66 -6.33 6.83
CA ARG A 196 2.53 -5.69 7.52
C ARG A 196 2.72 -4.19 7.69
N ALA A 197 3.94 -3.74 7.95
CA ALA A 197 4.24 -2.32 8.13
C ALA A 197 3.94 -1.47 6.88
N VAL A 198 3.93 -2.07 5.68
CA VAL A 198 3.57 -1.39 4.42
C VAL A 198 2.10 -1.55 4.03
N GLY A 199 1.25 -2.08 4.92
CA GLY A 199 -0.19 -2.22 4.68
C GLY A 199 -0.59 -3.45 3.88
N SER A 200 0.28 -4.44 3.75
CA SER A 200 0.02 -5.72 3.09
C SER A 200 -0.12 -6.84 4.13
N ASP A 201 -0.98 -7.83 3.87
CA ASP A 201 -1.09 -9.02 4.72
C ASP A 201 -0.40 -10.25 4.10
N VAL A 202 -0.03 -11.21 4.94
CA VAL A 202 0.61 -12.46 4.50
C VAL A 202 -0.47 -13.53 4.32
N ASP A 203 -0.79 -13.87 3.06
CA ASP A 203 -1.86 -14.83 2.73
C ASP A 203 -1.46 -16.28 3.05
N TYR A 204 -0.20 -16.63 2.77
CA TYR A 204 0.32 -17.96 3.02
C TYR A 204 1.84 -17.96 3.17
N GLN A 205 2.34 -18.82 4.05
CA GLN A 205 3.77 -19.06 4.23
C GLN A 205 4.07 -20.51 3.84
N LEU A 206 4.89 -20.69 2.81
CA LEU A 206 5.30 -21.99 2.30
C LEU A 206 6.75 -22.28 2.72
N ALA A 207 6.91 -23.21 3.66
CA ALA A 207 8.21 -23.79 3.97
C ALA A 207 8.53 -24.90 2.97
N LEU A 208 9.70 -24.81 2.33
CA LEU A 208 10.20 -25.81 1.40
C LEU A 208 11.38 -26.56 2.02
N SER A 209 11.29 -27.88 2.03
CA SER A 209 12.43 -28.75 2.30
C SER A 209 13.33 -28.85 1.06
N PRO A 210 14.67 -28.96 1.19
CA PRO A 210 15.57 -29.09 0.04
C PRO A 210 15.24 -30.25 -0.91
N LEU A 211 14.64 -31.32 -0.39
CA LEU A 211 14.24 -32.51 -1.16
C LEU A 211 12.74 -32.54 -1.51
N ALA A 212 12.00 -31.46 -1.24
CA ALA A 212 10.57 -31.41 -1.46
C ALA A 212 10.20 -31.57 -2.95
N PRO A 213 9.05 -32.21 -3.26
CA PRO A 213 8.47 -32.21 -4.59
C PRO A 213 7.85 -30.83 -4.89
N ILE A 214 8.66 -29.92 -5.46
CA ILE A 214 8.31 -28.49 -5.58
C ILE A 214 7.01 -28.27 -6.35
N ALA A 215 6.73 -29.03 -7.40
CA ALA A 215 5.50 -28.89 -8.17
C ALA A 215 4.25 -29.11 -7.31
N THR A 216 4.26 -30.12 -6.42
CA THR A 216 3.16 -30.39 -5.49
C THR A 216 2.97 -29.27 -4.47
N GLU A 217 4.07 -28.69 -3.99
CA GLU A 217 4.04 -27.56 -3.05
C GLU A 217 3.56 -26.27 -3.72
N LEU A 218 3.95 -26.00 -4.97
CA LEU A 218 3.48 -24.87 -5.76
C LEU A 218 2.00 -24.97 -6.11
N GLU A 219 1.44 -26.19 -6.23
CA GLU A 219 0.00 -26.37 -6.47
C GLU A 219 -0.85 -25.78 -5.32
N LYS A 220 -0.35 -25.85 -4.07
CA LYS A 220 -0.99 -25.23 -2.89
C LYS A 220 -1.05 -23.70 -3.00
N LEU A 221 -0.10 -23.09 -3.72
CA LEU A 221 -0.08 -21.65 -3.99
C LEU A 221 -0.92 -21.28 -5.21
N LYS A 222 -0.85 -22.09 -6.27
CA LYS A 222 -1.56 -21.87 -7.53
C LYS A 222 -3.09 -21.89 -7.34
N THR A 223 -3.58 -22.78 -6.48
CA THR A 223 -5.01 -22.91 -6.14
C THR A 223 -5.57 -21.72 -5.34
N ARG A 224 -4.72 -20.90 -4.71
CA ARG A 224 -5.13 -19.71 -3.95
C ARG A 224 -5.37 -18.52 -4.87
N CYS A 225 -5.94 -17.43 -4.35
CA CYS A 225 -6.11 -16.18 -5.11
C CYS A 225 -4.82 -15.38 -5.25
N CYS A 226 -3.93 -15.42 -4.26
CA CYS A 226 -2.71 -14.62 -4.21
C CYS A 226 -1.76 -14.99 -5.37
N ARG A 227 -1.18 -13.98 -6.03
CA ARG A 227 -0.22 -14.13 -7.14
C ARG A 227 1.08 -13.36 -6.93
N VAL A 228 1.29 -12.85 -5.72
CA VAL A 228 2.52 -12.15 -5.33
C VAL A 228 3.32 -13.06 -4.41
N PHE A 229 4.55 -13.37 -4.81
CA PHE A 229 5.40 -14.30 -4.10
C PHE A 229 6.73 -13.64 -3.72
N VAL A 230 7.09 -13.71 -2.44
CA VAL A 230 8.43 -13.36 -1.96
C VAL A 230 9.22 -14.64 -1.73
N VAL A 231 10.38 -14.77 -2.38
CA VAL A 231 11.19 -15.99 -2.34
C VAL A 231 12.48 -15.77 -1.56
N HIS A 232 12.61 -16.45 -0.44
CA HIS A 232 13.78 -16.48 0.43
C HIS A 232 14.32 -17.91 0.57
N THR A 233 15.07 -18.36 -0.45
CA THR A 233 15.62 -19.71 -0.50
C THR A 233 17.07 -19.71 -0.98
N SER A 234 17.76 -20.84 -0.81
CA SER A 234 19.07 -21.04 -1.42
C SER A 234 19.00 -21.08 -2.96
N SER A 235 20.10 -20.71 -3.61
CA SER A 235 20.22 -20.71 -5.07
C SER A 235 19.86 -22.06 -5.74
N PRO A 236 20.27 -23.24 -5.23
CA PRO A 236 19.87 -24.52 -5.79
C PRO A 236 18.36 -24.78 -5.73
N LEU A 237 17.73 -24.41 -4.62
CA LEU A 237 16.28 -24.57 -4.43
C LEU A 237 15.50 -23.58 -5.30
N ALA A 238 15.94 -22.32 -5.36
CA ALA A 238 15.37 -21.29 -6.24
C ALA A 238 15.39 -21.73 -7.71
N THR A 239 16.50 -22.32 -8.18
CA THR A 239 16.62 -22.81 -9.56
C THR A 239 15.55 -23.85 -9.89
N ARG A 240 15.35 -24.83 -9.02
CA ARG A 240 14.31 -25.86 -9.19
C ARG A 240 12.90 -25.26 -9.05
N LEU A 241 12.72 -24.29 -8.17
CA LEU A 241 11.45 -23.60 -7.96
C LEU A 241 11.00 -22.82 -9.19
N PHE A 242 11.86 -21.99 -9.77
CA PHE A 242 11.50 -21.21 -10.95
C PHE A 242 11.34 -22.08 -12.20
N ALA A 243 12.09 -23.18 -12.31
CA ALA A 243 11.85 -24.18 -13.35
C ALA A 243 10.45 -24.80 -13.23
N ALA A 244 10.08 -25.30 -12.05
CA ALA A 244 8.75 -25.86 -11.80
C ALA A 244 7.63 -24.81 -11.97
N ALA A 245 7.84 -23.58 -11.48
CA ALA A 245 6.89 -22.48 -11.65
C ALA A 245 6.65 -22.14 -13.13
N THR A 246 7.69 -22.23 -13.96
CA THR A 246 7.59 -22.04 -15.42
C THR A 246 6.73 -23.13 -16.04
N GLU A 247 7.02 -24.40 -15.74
CA GLU A 247 6.26 -25.55 -16.24
C GLU A 247 4.78 -25.51 -15.80
N MET A 248 4.50 -24.95 -14.63
CA MET A 248 3.16 -24.82 -14.06
C MET A 248 2.40 -23.57 -14.53
N GLY A 249 2.98 -22.73 -15.40
CA GLY A 249 2.37 -21.48 -15.88
C GLY A 249 2.30 -20.37 -14.82
N MET A 250 3.09 -20.47 -13.75
CA MET A 250 3.17 -19.45 -12.69
C MET A 250 4.20 -18.34 -13.00
N MET A 251 4.84 -18.39 -14.17
CA MET A 251 5.71 -17.35 -14.73
C MET A 251 5.04 -16.57 -15.88
N GLU A 252 3.71 -16.63 -15.96
CA GLU A 252 2.91 -15.94 -16.97
C GLU A 252 2.30 -14.62 -16.45
N LYS A 253 1.55 -13.92 -17.32
CA LYS A 253 0.88 -12.66 -16.99
C LYS A 253 -0.03 -12.83 -15.77
N GLY A 254 0.10 -11.93 -14.79
CA GLY A 254 -0.71 -11.90 -13.57
C GLY A 254 0.03 -12.33 -12.31
N TYR A 255 1.24 -12.89 -12.44
CA TYR A 255 2.12 -13.22 -11.33
C TYR A 255 3.16 -12.14 -11.05
N ALA A 256 3.57 -11.99 -9.79
CA ALA A 256 4.69 -11.18 -9.35
C ALA A 256 5.60 -12.00 -8.44
N TRP A 257 6.90 -11.90 -8.66
CA TRP A 257 7.92 -12.60 -7.89
C TRP A 257 9.00 -11.61 -7.45
N VAL A 258 9.27 -11.59 -6.14
CA VAL A 258 10.32 -10.78 -5.53
C VAL A 258 11.31 -11.69 -4.83
N THR A 259 12.60 -11.55 -5.12
CA THR A 259 13.66 -12.40 -4.54
C THR A 259 14.60 -11.62 -3.63
N THR A 260 15.10 -12.33 -2.62
CA THR A 260 16.13 -11.82 -1.68
C THR A 260 17.53 -11.85 -2.30
N GLY A 261 18.50 -11.19 -1.65
CA GLY A 261 19.89 -11.16 -2.08
C GLY A 261 20.52 -12.55 -2.26
N ALA A 262 20.08 -13.54 -1.48
CA ALA A 262 20.54 -14.93 -1.62
C ALA A 262 20.37 -15.50 -3.05
N ILE A 263 19.36 -15.02 -3.78
CA ILE A 263 19.08 -15.42 -5.16
C ILE A 263 19.59 -14.35 -6.14
N ALA A 264 19.33 -13.08 -5.88
CA ALA A 264 19.71 -11.99 -6.78
C ALA A 264 21.24 -11.82 -6.94
N ASP A 265 22.01 -12.04 -5.86
CA ASP A 265 23.47 -11.99 -5.89
C ASP A 265 24.07 -13.20 -6.64
N TYR A 266 23.32 -14.31 -6.74
CA TYR A 266 23.75 -15.52 -7.47
C TYR A 266 23.66 -15.36 -8.99
N LEU A 267 22.80 -14.46 -9.49
CA LEU A 267 22.51 -14.31 -10.93
C LEU A 267 23.75 -14.00 -11.79
N ASP A 268 24.80 -13.40 -11.23
CA ASP A 268 26.07 -13.15 -11.95
C ASP A 268 26.83 -14.42 -12.33
N SER A 269 26.61 -15.48 -11.55
CA SER A 269 27.29 -16.77 -11.73
C SER A 269 26.34 -17.86 -12.24
N ALA A 270 25.06 -17.53 -12.41
CA ALA A 270 24.01 -18.43 -12.85
C ALA A 270 24.09 -18.69 -14.36
N ASN A 271 23.61 -19.86 -14.79
CA ASN A 271 23.52 -20.16 -16.22
C ASN A 271 22.38 -19.34 -16.85
N SER A 272 22.54 -18.95 -18.11
CA SER A 272 21.54 -18.17 -18.85
C SER A 272 20.16 -18.83 -18.94
N SER A 273 20.10 -20.17 -18.91
CA SER A 273 18.85 -20.93 -18.83
C SER A 273 18.12 -20.76 -17.49
N VAL A 274 18.86 -20.67 -16.39
CA VAL A 274 18.31 -20.42 -15.04
C VAL A 274 17.80 -18.98 -14.94
N ILE A 275 18.54 -18.02 -15.51
CA ILE A 275 18.08 -16.63 -15.56
C ILE A 275 16.80 -16.51 -16.40
N ALA A 276 16.73 -17.24 -17.52
CA ALA A 276 15.55 -17.24 -18.38
C ALA A 276 14.27 -17.78 -17.72
N SER A 277 14.37 -18.76 -16.81
CA SER A 277 13.20 -19.24 -16.05
C SER A 277 12.71 -18.24 -15.00
N MET A 278 13.48 -17.18 -14.74
CA MET A 278 13.17 -16.10 -13.80
C MET A 278 12.66 -14.83 -14.50
N GLN A 279 12.17 -14.94 -15.74
CA GLN A 279 11.65 -13.80 -16.51
C GLN A 279 10.64 -12.96 -15.68
N GLY A 280 10.95 -11.66 -15.54
CA GLY A 280 10.11 -10.69 -14.85
C GLY A 280 10.20 -10.69 -13.32
N VAL A 281 11.10 -11.50 -12.73
CA VAL A 281 11.39 -11.46 -11.30
C VAL A 281 12.08 -10.15 -10.94
N ILE A 282 11.69 -9.55 -9.80
CA ILE A 282 12.42 -8.44 -9.19
C ILE A 282 13.35 -8.99 -8.12
N GLY A 283 14.60 -8.54 -8.09
CA GLY A 283 15.58 -8.95 -7.08
C GLY A 283 16.22 -7.76 -6.39
N ILE A 284 16.60 -7.96 -5.12
CA ILE A 284 17.43 -7.00 -4.38
C ILE A 284 18.83 -7.55 -4.27
N LYS A 285 19.79 -6.78 -4.76
CA LYS A 285 21.18 -7.18 -4.94
C LYS A 285 22.11 -6.31 -4.11
N SER A 286 23.23 -6.88 -3.66
CA SER A 286 24.31 -6.15 -3.02
C SER A 286 24.99 -5.23 -4.03
N PHE A 287 25.04 -3.91 -3.76
CA PHE A 287 25.72 -2.96 -4.64
C PHE A 287 27.24 -3.01 -4.46
N PHE A 288 27.95 -2.97 -5.60
CA PHE A 288 29.38 -2.68 -5.70
C PHE A 288 29.68 -2.09 -7.10
N PRO A 289 30.66 -1.18 -7.23
CA PRO A 289 30.90 -0.44 -8.47
C PRO A 289 31.63 -1.31 -9.52
N ARG A 290 30.86 -2.04 -10.33
CA ARG A 290 31.36 -2.92 -11.41
C ARG A 290 32.17 -2.20 -12.48
N ALA A 291 31.84 -0.94 -12.76
CA ALA A 291 32.57 -0.14 -13.73
C ALA A 291 33.91 0.41 -13.18
N SER A 292 34.22 0.18 -11.90
CA SER A 292 35.47 0.66 -11.32
C SER A 292 36.68 -0.08 -11.91
N ALA A 293 37.78 0.64 -12.10
CA ALA A 293 39.04 0.05 -12.58
C ALA A 293 39.55 -1.06 -11.65
N ALA A 294 39.34 -0.91 -10.34
CA ALA A 294 39.71 -1.91 -9.33
C ALA A 294 38.96 -3.23 -9.53
N TYR A 295 37.64 -3.18 -9.73
CA TYR A 295 36.86 -4.39 -10.00
C TYR A 295 37.26 -5.03 -11.33
N LEU A 296 37.46 -4.24 -12.40
CA LEU A 296 37.82 -4.77 -13.71
C LEU A 296 39.18 -5.49 -13.70
N ASP A 297 40.17 -4.95 -12.99
CA ASP A 297 41.47 -5.62 -12.80
C ASP A 297 41.31 -6.94 -12.02
N LEU A 298 40.56 -6.91 -10.93
CA LEU A 298 40.35 -8.06 -10.07
C LEU A 298 39.54 -9.17 -10.76
N ASN A 299 38.49 -8.80 -11.51
CA ASN A 299 37.71 -9.75 -12.31
C ASN A 299 38.56 -10.37 -13.44
N ARG A 300 39.45 -9.59 -14.08
CA ARG A 300 40.37 -10.12 -15.09
C ARG A 300 41.33 -11.17 -14.48
N LYS A 301 41.94 -10.87 -13.34
CA LYS A 301 42.81 -11.84 -12.63
C LYS A 301 42.03 -13.09 -12.23
N PHE A 302 40.80 -12.91 -11.74
CA PHE A 302 39.91 -14.01 -11.39
C PHE A 302 39.63 -14.92 -12.58
N HIS A 303 39.27 -14.37 -13.74
CA HIS A 303 39.03 -15.14 -14.96
C HIS A 303 40.25 -15.98 -15.37
N ILE A 304 41.45 -15.39 -15.33
CA ILE A 304 42.71 -16.09 -15.67
C ILE A 304 42.95 -17.24 -14.69
N SER A 305 42.86 -16.99 -13.39
CA SER A 305 43.09 -18.00 -12.36
C SER A 305 42.02 -19.10 -12.38
N PHE A 306 40.76 -18.74 -12.60
CA PHE A 306 39.66 -19.70 -12.69
C PHE A 306 39.82 -20.61 -13.91
N ALA A 307 40.13 -20.04 -15.08
CA ALA A 307 40.37 -20.82 -16.30
C ALA A 307 41.55 -21.80 -16.15
N SER A 308 42.60 -21.38 -15.44
CA SER A 308 43.77 -22.20 -15.20
C SER A 308 43.51 -23.37 -14.26
N GLU A 309 42.63 -23.20 -13.25
CA GLU A 309 42.39 -24.22 -12.22
C GLU A 309 41.21 -25.14 -12.56
N TYR A 310 40.21 -24.63 -13.28
CA TYR A 310 38.98 -25.34 -13.66
C TYR A 310 38.79 -25.36 -15.18
N ALA A 311 39.75 -25.96 -15.88
CA ALA A 311 39.73 -26.05 -17.34
C ALA A 311 38.46 -26.78 -17.84
N GLY A 312 37.77 -26.20 -18.81
CA GLY A 312 36.55 -26.75 -19.42
C GLY A 312 35.23 -26.32 -18.75
N GLU A 313 35.28 -25.60 -17.62
CA GLU A 313 34.08 -25.01 -17.01
C GLU A 313 33.80 -23.60 -17.56
N LEU A 314 32.51 -23.23 -17.62
CA LEU A 314 32.11 -21.85 -17.92
C LEU A 314 32.61 -20.93 -16.82
N ILE A 315 33.44 -19.95 -17.19
CA ILE A 315 34.03 -18.97 -16.27
C ILE A 315 32.95 -17.98 -15.83
N PRO A 316 32.58 -17.93 -14.54
CA PRO A 316 31.63 -16.92 -14.05
C PRO A 316 32.32 -15.56 -13.87
N ASP A 317 31.52 -14.51 -13.79
CA ASP A 317 32.02 -13.24 -13.26
C ASP A 317 32.22 -13.31 -11.74
N LEU A 318 33.12 -12.48 -11.24
CA LEU A 318 33.40 -12.39 -9.81
C LEU A 318 32.21 -11.77 -9.06
N SER A 319 31.44 -12.64 -8.42
CA SER A 319 30.29 -12.26 -7.59
C SER A 319 30.69 -11.53 -6.29
N ILE A 320 29.71 -10.91 -5.64
CA ILE A 320 29.86 -10.28 -4.32
C ILE A 320 30.42 -11.25 -3.27
N ASN A 321 30.09 -12.54 -3.35
CA ASN A 321 30.62 -13.57 -2.47
C ASN A 321 32.14 -13.67 -2.59
N GLY A 322 32.67 -13.69 -3.82
CA GLY A 322 34.11 -13.71 -4.04
C GLY A 322 34.80 -12.44 -3.55
N LEU A 323 34.17 -11.27 -3.76
CA LEU A 323 34.68 -9.99 -3.25
C LEU A 323 34.72 -9.93 -1.71
N GLN A 324 33.68 -10.44 -1.04
CA GLN A 324 33.62 -10.52 0.43
C GLN A 324 34.71 -11.43 0.98
N VAL A 325 34.92 -12.59 0.36
CA VAL A 325 35.98 -13.51 0.77
C VAL A 325 37.37 -12.90 0.55
N TYR A 326 37.57 -12.19 -0.55
CA TYR A 326 38.80 -11.44 -0.80
C TYR A 326 39.07 -10.43 0.33
N ASP A 327 38.04 -9.65 0.71
CA ASP A 327 38.12 -8.67 1.78
C ASP A 327 38.31 -9.30 3.17
N ALA A 328 37.70 -10.46 3.43
CA ALA A 328 37.86 -11.19 4.69
C ALA A 328 39.31 -11.67 4.88
N VAL A 329 39.94 -12.18 3.83
CA VAL A 329 41.37 -12.52 3.84
C VAL A 329 42.22 -11.28 4.09
N TRP A 330 41.89 -10.15 3.45
CA TRP A 330 42.59 -8.88 3.66
C TRP A 330 42.48 -8.38 5.11
N ALA A 331 41.30 -8.50 5.73
CA ALA A 331 41.08 -8.13 7.13
C ALA A 331 41.96 -8.96 8.07
N VAL A 332 41.94 -10.29 7.91
CA VAL A 332 42.77 -11.19 8.73
C VAL A 332 44.25 -10.99 8.49
N ALA A 333 44.70 -10.95 7.23
CA ALA A 333 46.11 -10.76 6.90
C ALA A 333 46.65 -9.40 7.41
N SER A 334 45.84 -8.35 7.33
CA SER A 334 46.18 -7.04 7.90
C SER A 334 46.29 -7.07 9.42
N ALA A 335 45.37 -7.78 10.09
CA ALA A 335 45.40 -7.94 11.54
C ALA A 335 46.64 -8.72 12.00
N MET A 336 46.98 -9.82 11.31
CA MET A 336 48.19 -10.61 11.58
C MET A 336 49.48 -9.80 11.37
N ARG A 337 49.55 -8.99 10.30
CA ARG A 337 50.69 -8.12 10.03
C ARG A 337 50.88 -7.06 11.13
N ARG A 338 49.78 -6.47 11.62
CA ARG A 338 49.81 -5.50 12.73
C ARG A 338 50.26 -6.17 14.04
N LEU A 339 49.76 -7.37 14.30
CA LEU A 339 50.15 -8.17 15.46
C LEU A 339 51.66 -8.43 15.48
N ASP A 340 52.24 -8.82 14.34
CA ASP A 340 53.69 -9.06 14.23
C ASP A 340 54.53 -7.78 14.35
N ALA A 341 53.98 -6.63 13.93
CA ALA A 341 54.64 -5.35 14.10
C ALA A 341 54.63 -4.84 15.56
N GLY A 342 53.67 -5.29 16.37
CA GLY A 342 53.49 -4.90 17.78
C GLY A 342 54.48 -5.52 18.77
N GLY A 343 55.35 -6.44 18.31
CA GLY A 343 56.38 -7.08 19.14
C GLY A 343 56.07 -8.54 19.51
N ASN A 344 56.96 -9.14 20.31
CA ASN A 344 56.85 -10.54 20.69
C ASN A 344 55.94 -10.72 21.92
N TYR A 345 54.77 -11.31 21.70
CA TYR A 345 53.87 -11.73 22.77
C TYR A 345 54.30 -13.09 23.31
N SER A 346 54.66 -13.14 24.60
CA SER A 346 55.12 -14.37 25.28
C SER A 346 53.99 -15.37 25.55
N SER A 347 52.75 -14.90 25.69
CA SER A 347 51.57 -15.75 25.90
C SER A 347 50.78 -15.93 24.61
N HIS A 348 50.52 -17.20 24.25
CA HIS A 348 49.64 -17.55 23.13
C HIS A 348 48.24 -16.98 23.34
N SER A 349 47.60 -17.20 24.49
CA SER A 349 46.23 -16.69 24.73
C SER A 349 46.11 -15.17 24.58
N TYR A 350 47.15 -14.42 24.98
CA TYR A 350 47.19 -12.97 24.81
C TYR A 350 47.34 -12.56 23.35
N ARG A 351 48.25 -13.22 22.61
CA ARG A 351 48.46 -12.99 21.17
C ARG A 351 47.18 -13.21 20.36
N GLN A 352 46.41 -14.25 20.68
CA GLN A 352 45.15 -14.58 20.03
C GLN A 352 44.06 -13.55 20.30
N ARG A 353 43.96 -13.03 21.54
CA ARG A 353 43.03 -11.95 21.88
C ARG A 353 43.38 -10.63 21.18
N GLN A 354 44.67 -10.32 21.06
CA GLN A 354 45.07 -9.16 20.27
C GLN A 354 44.78 -9.31 18.78
N LEU A 355 44.94 -10.51 18.22
CA LEU A 355 44.52 -10.78 16.84
C LEU A 355 43.02 -10.52 16.67
N LEU A 356 42.21 -10.98 17.63
CA LEU A 356 40.78 -10.73 17.67
C LEU A 356 40.47 -9.22 17.69
N GLU A 357 41.14 -8.46 18.55
CA GLU A 357 40.98 -6.99 18.64
C GLU A 357 41.36 -6.29 17.33
N HIS A 358 42.45 -6.71 16.68
CA HIS A 358 42.85 -6.17 15.39
C HIS A 358 41.86 -6.50 14.27
N ILE A 359 41.26 -7.69 14.27
CA ILE A 359 40.19 -8.05 13.32
C ILE A 359 38.96 -7.18 13.58
N SER A 360 38.51 -7.06 14.84
CA SER A 360 37.38 -6.20 15.24
C SER A 360 37.58 -4.73 14.87
N ALA A 361 38.81 -4.23 15.00
CA ALA A 361 39.20 -2.86 14.65
C ALA A 361 39.45 -2.64 13.14
N SER A 362 39.12 -3.62 12.29
CA SER A 362 39.22 -3.46 10.84
C SER A 362 38.29 -2.35 10.35
N ASN A 363 38.85 -1.36 9.67
CA ASN A 363 38.14 -0.26 9.02
C ASN A 363 38.89 0.12 7.74
N PHE A 364 38.41 -0.36 6.60
CA PHE A 364 38.98 -0.07 5.29
C PHE A 364 37.95 -0.17 4.17
N SER A 365 38.24 0.45 3.02
CA SER A 365 37.44 0.28 1.80
C SER A 365 37.96 -0.93 1.02
N GLY A 366 37.26 -2.04 1.11
CA GLY A 366 37.54 -3.28 0.39
C GLY A 366 36.93 -3.33 -1.00
N ALA A 367 37.17 -4.44 -1.70
CA ALA A 367 36.66 -4.69 -3.05
C ALA A 367 35.13 -4.91 -3.08
N SER A 368 34.57 -5.45 -2.01
CA SER A 368 33.12 -5.55 -1.85
C SER A 368 32.51 -4.21 -1.45
N GLY A 369 33.19 -3.41 -0.64
CA GLY A 369 32.72 -2.11 -0.12
C GLY A 369 33.42 -1.78 1.20
N LYS A 370 32.84 -0.89 2.01
CA LYS A 370 33.40 -0.57 3.33
C LYS A 370 33.35 -1.78 4.26
N VAL A 371 34.49 -2.15 4.83
CA VAL A 371 34.65 -3.24 5.79
C VAL A 371 34.85 -2.64 7.17
N GLN A 372 33.83 -2.78 8.01
CA GLN A 372 33.83 -2.33 9.40
C GLN A 372 32.98 -3.31 10.23
N PHE A 373 33.42 -3.64 11.44
CA PHE A 373 32.65 -4.50 12.34
C PHE A 373 32.02 -3.69 13.47
N VAL A 374 30.79 -4.06 13.82
CA VAL A 374 30.09 -3.65 15.04
C VAL A 374 29.53 -4.91 15.69
N LEU A 375 29.90 -5.18 16.95
CA LEU A 375 29.51 -6.40 17.67
C LEU A 375 29.83 -7.69 16.89
N SER A 376 31.03 -7.77 16.31
CA SER A 376 31.50 -8.89 15.48
C SER A 376 30.66 -9.18 14.22
N LYS A 377 29.80 -8.23 13.81
CA LYS A 377 29.01 -8.29 12.57
C LYS A 377 29.47 -7.21 11.61
N LEU A 378 29.54 -7.53 10.33
CA LEU A 378 29.87 -6.55 9.29
C LEU A 378 28.77 -5.49 9.22
N VAL A 379 29.16 -4.21 9.18
CA VAL A 379 28.24 -3.09 9.01
C VAL A 379 27.46 -3.26 7.69
N PRO A 380 26.13 -3.05 7.69
CA PRO A 380 25.30 -3.20 6.49
C PRO A 380 25.78 -2.28 5.34
N PRO A 381 25.53 -2.66 4.08
CA PRO A 381 25.80 -1.78 2.96
C PRO A 381 24.87 -0.56 2.99
N GLU A 382 25.41 0.64 2.77
CA GLU A 382 24.58 1.86 2.73
C GLU A 382 23.60 1.88 1.54
N THR A 383 23.86 1.06 0.51
CA THR A 383 23.08 1.05 -0.73
C THR A 383 22.86 -0.38 -1.22
N LEU A 384 21.61 -0.68 -1.58
CA LEU A 384 21.21 -1.89 -2.28
C LEU A 384 20.86 -1.56 -3.72
N GLN A 385 21.01 -2.53 -4.62
CA GLN A 385 20.67 -2.39 -6.03
C GLN A 385 19.39 -3.15 -6.33
N VAL A 386 18.46 -2.52 -7.03
CA VAL A 386 17.22 -3.17 -7.50
C VAL A 386 17.42 -3.62 -8.93
N ILE A 387 17.11 -4.88 -9.20
CA ILE A 387 17.22 -5.49 -10.53
C ILE A 387 15.89 -6.08 -10.98
N ASN A 388 15.71 -6.18 -12.30
CA ASN A 388 14.57 -6.86 -12.91
C ASN A 388 15.07 -7.83 -13.98
N VAL A 389 14.72 -9.10 -13.87
CA VAL A 389 15.19 -10.16 -14.77
C VAL A 389 14.47 -10.06 -16.12
N VAL A 390 15.23 -9.96 -17.21
CA VAL A 390 14.72 -9.81 -18.58
C VAL A 390 15.52 -10.68 -19.55
N GLY A 391 14.83 -11.66 -20.14
CA GLY A 391 15.38 -12.64 -21.05
C GLY A 391 16.42 -13.51 -20.35
N ARG A 392 17.61 -13.59 -20.92
CA ARG A 392 18.74 -14.38 -20.40
C ARG A 392 19.68 -13.57 -19.50
N SER A 393 19.26 -12.39 -19.07
CA SER A 393 20.02 -11.47 -18.23
C SER A 393 19.09 -10.73 -17.27
N TYR A 394 19.61 -9.75 -16.54
CA TYR A 394 18.82 -8.82 -15.75
C TYR A 394 19.18 -7.38 -16.12
N ARG A 395 18.21 -6.49 -15.90
CA ARG A 395 18.35 -5.05 -16.03
C ARG A 395 18.56 -4.45 -14.64
N GLU A 396 19.57 -3.61 -14.51
CA GLU A 396 19.76 -2.77 -13.33
C GLU A 396 18.76 -1.61 -13.38
N MET A 397 17.87 -1.54 -12.39
CA MET A 397 16.79 -0.54 -12.34
C MET A 397 17.23 0.73 -11.61
N GLY A 398 17.97 0.56 -10.52
CA GLY A 398 18.53 1.64 -9.72
C GLY A 398 18.87 1.14 -8.32
N PHE A 399 18.72 2.00 -7.33
CA PHE A 399 19.22 1.79 -5.98
C PHE A 399 18.13 1.99 -4.93
N TRP A 400 18.39 1.47 -3.73
CA TRP A 400 17.57 1.67 -2.55
C TRP A 400 18.48 1.91 -1.35
N THR A 401 18.10 2.88 -0.51
CA THR A 401 18.73 3.17 0.78
C THR A 401 17.66 3.23 1.86
N ASP A 402 18.04 2.91 3.09
CA ASP A 402 17.11 2.89 4.23
C ASP A 402 16.58 4.31 4.57
N GLU A 403 17.44 5.32 4.46
CA GLU A 403 17.10 6.70 4.78
C GLU A 403 16.22 7.38 3.71
N PHE A 404 16.51 7.15 2.43
CA PHE A 404 15.91 7.93 1.34
C PHE A 404 14.97 7.12 0.43
N GLY A 405 15.00 5.79 0.47
CA GLY A 405 14.21 4.93 -0.42
C GLY A 405 14.86 4.72 -1.79
N PHE A 406 14.04 4.67 -2.85
CA PHE A 406 14.48 4.34 -4.21
C PHE A 406 15.08 5.52 -4.97
N SER A 407 16.13 5.30 -5.74
CA SER A 407 16.80 6.31 -6.57
C SER A 407 17.45 5.74 -7.83
N ARG A 408 17.73 6.60 -8.82
CA ARG A 408 18.47 6.19 -10.04
C ARG A 408 19.99 6.24 -9.89
N GLY A 409 20.50 6.91 -8.87
CA GLY A 409 21.92 7.07 -8.63
C GLY A 409 22.26 6.84 -7.16
N VAL A 410 23.55 6.64 -6.89
CA VAL A 410 24.07 6.38 -5.54
C VAL A 410 24.33 7.67 -4.77
N ASP A 411 24.41 8.81 -5.46
CA ASP A 411 24.64 10.12 -4.82
C ASP A 411 23.41 10.52 -3.97
N PRO A 412 23.57 10.87 -2.68
CA PRO A 412 22.49 11.36 -1.82
C PRO A 412 21.72 12.56 -2.40
N ARG A 413 22.33 13.33 -3.32
CA ARG A 413 21.69 14.46 -4.01
C ARG A 413 20.76 14.06 -5.15
N THR A 414 20.74 12.77 -5.52
CA THR A 414 19.83 12.27 -6.55
C THR A 414 18.38 12.34 -6.08
N GLU A 415 17.43 12.35 -7.02
CA GLU A 415 16.02 12.31 -6.68
C GLU A 415 15.67 10.95 -6.06
N HIS A 416 15.08 10.99 -4.87
CA HIS A 416 14.67 9.82 -4.11
C HIS A 416 13.15 9.75 -4.00
N ASN A 417 12.61 8.54 -3.99
CA ASN A 417 11.18 8.32 -3.86
C ASN A 417 10.90 7.07 -3.00
N ARG A 418 9.81 7.09 -2.23
CA ARG A 418 9.34 5.92 -1.49
C ARG A 418 8.79 4.82 -2.40
N SER A 419 8.38 5.19 -3.62
CA SER A 419 7.87 4.26 -4.64
C SER A 419 8.91 3.99 -5.72
N MET A 420 8.89 2.77 -6.26
CA MET A 420 9.68 2.38 -7.42
C MET A 420 9.35 3.15 -8.72
N ALA A 421 8.37 4.05 -8.73
CA ALA A 421 8.02 4.87 -9.89
C ALA A 421 9.23 5.62 -10.50
N VAL A 422 10.18 6.05 -9.66
CA VAL A 422 11.41 6.75 -10.11
C VAL A 422 12.36 5.83 -10.91
N LEU A 423 12.30 4.52 -10.69
CA LEU A 423 13.18 3.53 -11.33
C LEU A 423 12.77 3.17 -12.77
N GLY A 424 11.60 3.64 -13.21
CA GLY A 424 11.09 3.42 -14.56
C GLY A 424 10.35 2.07 -14.72
N GLN A 425 10.29 1.60 -15.97
CA GLN A 425 9.45 0.46 -16.36
C GLN A 425 9.98 -0.89 -15.86
N VAL A 426 9.19 -1.59 -15.04
CA VAL A 426 9.42 -2.98 -14.64
C VAL A 426 8.76 -3.92 -15.65
N PHE A 427 9.46 -5.00 -16.04
CA PHE A 427 8.88 -6.09 -16.80
C PHE A 427 8.46 -7.20 -15.86
N TRP A 428 7.23 -7.66 -16.00
CA TRP A 428 6.62 -8.69 -15.17
C TRP A 428 6.64 -10.04 -15.88
N PRO A 429 6.38 -11.14 -15.15
CA PRO A 429 6.13 -12.45 -15.74
C PRO A 429 5.15 -12.38 -16.93
N GLY A 430 5.42 -13.17 -17.97
CA GLY A 430 4.77 -13.06 -19.28
C GLY A 430 5.24 -11.89 -20.16
N GLY A 431 6.29 -11.15 -19.77
CA GLY A 431 6.89 -10.09 -20.59
C GLY A 431 6.09 -8.79 -20.64
N THR A 432 5.18 -8.58 -19.69
CA THR A 432 4.27 -7.41 -19.69
C THR A 432 4.87 -6.22 -18.94
N GLY A 433 4.60 -4.99 -19.39
CA GLY A 433 4.96 -3.77 -18.65
C GLY A 433 3.92 -3.37 -17.59
N SER A 434 2.70 -3.88 -17.66
CA SER A 434 1.69 -3.57 -16.65
C SER A 434 1.89 -4.41 -15.39
N ALA A 435 1.91 -3.76 -14.23
CA ALA A 435 2.01 -4.45 -12.96
C ALA A 435 0.81 -5.40 -12.75
N PRO A 436 1.05 -6.62 -12.27
CA PRO A 436 -0.02 -7.54 -11.95
C PRO A 436 -0.83 -7.00 -10.77
N ARG A 437 -2.14 -7.27 -10.78
CA ARG A 437 -3.04 -6.94 -9.67
C ARG A 437 -2.62 -7.60 -8.35
N GLY A 438 -1.88 -8.70 -8.44
CA GLY A 438 -1.43 -9.49 -7.29
C GLY A 438 -2.42 -10.56 -6.84
N TRP A 439 -3.57 -10.69 -7.50
CA TRP A 439 -4.53 -11.76 -7.26
C TRP A 439 -5.39 -12.09 -8.48
N VAL A 440 -5.91 -13.32 -8.50
CA VAL A 440 -6.86 -13.84 -9.48
C VAL A 440 -8.07 -14.42 -8.73
N PRO A 441 -9.31 -14.32 -9.25
CA PRO A 441 -10.46 -15.02 -8.68
C PRO A 441 -10.14 -16.51 -8.52
N SER A 442 -10.61 -17.16 -7.44
CA SER A 442 -10.34 -18.58 -7.22
C SER A 442 -10.81 -19.39 -8.43
N THR A 443 -9.88 -20.05 -9.13
CA THR A 443 -10.17 -20.90 -10.29
C THR A 443 -10.93 -22.18 -9.94
N GLY A 444 -11.16 -22.45 -8.64
CA GLY A 444 -11.93 -23.59 -8.15
C GLY A 444 -12.81 -23.23 -6.96
N GLN A 445 -14.12 -23.34 -7.17
CA GLN A 445 -15.14 -23.82 -6.23
C GLN A 445 -15.93 -22.90 -5.31
N ASN A 446 -15.58 -21.62 -5.07
CA ASN A 446 -16.42 -20.79 -4.19
C ASN A 446 -16.88 -19.50 -4.89
N PRO A 447 -18.03 -19.53 -5.62
CA PRO A 447 -18.65 -18.29 -6.06
C PRO A 447 -18.97 -17.42 -4.85
N LEU A 448 -18.90 -16.09 -5.03
CA LEU A 448 -19.26 -15.12 -4.00
C LEU A 448 -20.68 -15.42 -3.49
N ARG A 449 -20.82 -15.71 -2.19
CA ARG A 449 -22.11 -16.01 -1.57
C ARG A 449 -22.82 -14.72 -1.23
N VAL A 450 -23.80 -14.36 -2.06
CA VAL A 450 -24.56 -13.12 -1.95
C VAL A 450 -25.87 -13.42 -1.22
N GLY A 451 -26.02 -12.94 0.01
CA GLY A 451 -27.26 -13.06 0.77
C GLY A 451 -28.32 -12.08 0.28
N VAL A 452 -29.54 -12.56 0.01
CA VAL A 452 -30.68 -11.75 -0.45
C VAL A 452 -31.87 -11.93 0.49
N PRO A 453 -32.49 -10.85 1.01
CA PRO A 453 -33.63 -10.97 1.91
C PRO A 453 -34.87 -11.48 1.15
N SER A 454 -35.46 -12.57 1.63
CA SER A 454 -36.69 -13.12 1.04
C SER A 454 -37.97 -12.47 1.59
N MET A 455 -37.91 -11.90 2.79
CA MET A 455 -39.03 -11.26 3.48
C MET A 455 -39.00 -9.73 3.37
N ALA A 456 -38.51 -9.21 2.25
CA ALA A 456 -38.46 -7.76 2.03
C ALA A 456 -39.88 -7.17 1.95
N VAL A 457 -40.05 -6.00 2.57
CA VAL A 457 -41.34 -5.30 2.63
C VAL A 457 -41.70 -4.72 1.25
N PHE A 458 -40.71 -4.26 0.50
CA PHE A 458 -40.88 -3.65 -0.81
C PHE A 458 -40.38 -4.58 -1.92
N ARG A 459 -41.30 -5.36 -2.50
CA ARG A 459 -40.97 -6.38 -3.53
C ARG A 459 -40.36 -5.80 -4.81
N ASP A 460 -40.67 -4.55 -5.15
CA ASP A 460 -40.08 -3.87 -6.30
C ASP A 460 -38.58 -3.58 -6.08
N TYR A 461 -38.16 -3.45 -4.82
CA TYR A 461 -36.79 -3.15 -4.46
C TYR A 461 -35.93 -4.41 -4.41
N VAL A 462 -36.48 -5.49 -3.84
CA VAL A 462 -35.89 -6.83 -3.85
C VAL A 462 -37.00 -7.86 -3.61
N SER A 463 -37.02 -8.89 -4.44
CA SER A 463 -37.95 -10.00 -4.32
C SER A 463 -37.23 -11.32 -4.61
N VAL A 464 -37.65 -12.35 -3.87
CA VAL A 464 -37.21 -13.72 -4.10
C VAL A 464 -38.44 -14.60 -4.23
N GLU A 465 -38.65 -15.14 -5.42
CA GLU A 465 -39.76 -16.02 -5.72
C GLU A 465 -39.25 -17.45 -5.97
N TYR A 466 -39.88 -18.42 -5.33
CA TYR A 466 -39.53 -19.82 -5.55
C TYR A 466 -40.28 -20.35 -6.78
N ASP A 467 -39.56 -20.58 -7.88
CA ASP A 467 -40.13 -21.21 -9.06
C ASP A 467 -40.25 -22.72 -8.83
N LYS A 468 -41.49 -23.19 -8.65
CA LYS A 468 -41.82 -24.60 -8.42
C LYS A 468 -41.52 -25.49 -9.63
N TYR A 469 -41.53 -24.95 -10.84
CA TYR A 469 -41.31 -25.71 -12.07
C TYR A 469 -39.81 -25.92 -12.35
N LEU A 470 -38.99 -24.90 -12.07
CA LEU A 470 -37.53 -24.96 -12.26
C LEU A 470 -36.77 -25.41 -11.01
N ASN A 471 -37.45 -25.56 -9.88
CA ASN A 471 -36.87 -25.90 -8.57
C ASN A 471 -35.72 -24.95 -8.19
N ARG A 472 -35.89 -23.64 -8.48
CA ARG A 472 -34.88 -22.59 -8.29
C ARG A 472 -35.51 -21.30 -7.78
N ASN A 473 -34.74 -20.52 -7.03
CA ASN A 473 -35.13 -19.18 -6.63
C ASN A 473 -34.91 -18.22 -7.79
N HIS A 474 -35.95 -17.47 -8.14
CA HIS A 474 -35.88 -16.30 -9.01
C HIS A 474 -35.66 -15.06 -8.14
N PHE A 475 -34.61 -14.29 -8.45
CA PHE A 475 -34.25 -13.07 -7.74
C PHE A 475 -34.51 -11.88 -8.67
N ALA A 476 -35.24 -10.89 -8.20
CA ALA A 476 -35.56 -9.68 -8.96
C ALA A 476 -35.57 -8.45 -8.04
N GLY A 477 -35.61 -7.26 -8.66
CA GLY A 477 -35.75 -5.98 -7.97
C GLY A 477 -34.56 -5.04 -8.17
N PHE A 478 -34.79 -3.77 -7.88
CA PHE A 478 -33.85 -2.68 -8.12
C PHE A 478 -32.45 -2.91 -7.53
N ALA A 479 -32.36 -3.45 -6.30
CA ALA A 479 -31.08 -3.72 -5.64
C ALA A 479 -30.27 -4.82 -6.34
N ILE A 480 -30.96 -5.85 -6.85
CA ILE A 480 -30.34 -6.95 -7.61
C ILE A 480 -29.82 -6.42 -8.94
N ASP A 481 -30.61 -5.64 -9.67
CA ASP A 481 -30.21 -5.05 -10.95
C ASP A 481 -28.96 -4.17 -10.81
N ILE A 482 -28.88 -3.35 -9.76
CA ILE A 482 -27.69 -2.54 -9.46
C ILE A 482 -26.48 -3.43 -9.22
N PHE A 483 -26.62 -4.47 -8.40
CA PHE A 483 -25.53 -5.41 -8.11
C PHE A 483 -25.03 -6.08 -9.38
N GLU A 484 -25.92 -6.62 -10.21
CA GLU A 484 -25.54 -7.27 -11.48
C GLU A 484 -24.86 -6.29 -12.46
N LYS A 485 -25.34 -5.04 -12.52
CA LYS A 485 -24.70 -3.99 -13.31
C LYS A 485 -23.31 -3.67 -12.77
N ALA A 486 -23.16 -3.53 -11.45
CA ALA A 486 -21.87 -3.28 -10.81
C ALA A 486 -20.87 -4.40 -11.11
N VAL A 487 -21.31 -5.67 -11.05
CA VAL A 487 -20.49 -6.82 -11.43
C VAL A 487 -20.05 -6.74 -12.90
N LYS A 488 -20.96 -6.36 -13.82
CA LYS A 488 -20.64 -6.19 -15.25
C LYS A 488 -19.64 -5.06 -15.54
N TYR A 489 -19.55 -4.05 -14.68
CA TYR A 489 -18.55 -2.98 -14.80
C TYR A 489 -17.16 -3.37 -14.29
N LEU A 490 -17.03 -4.51 -13.59
CA LEU A 490 -15.74 -4.99 -13.16
C LEU A 490 -14.91 -5.40 -14.39
N PRO A 491 -13.59 -5.10 -14.43
CA PRO A 491 -12.72 -5.48 -15.54
C PRO A 491 -12.37 -6.99 -15.55
N TYR A 492 -13.15 -7.81 -14.83
CA TYR A 492 -12.94 -9.24 -14.66
C TYR A 492 -14.27 -9.94 -14.39
N ASP A 493 -14.32 -11.23 -14.74
CA ASP A 493 -15.47 -12.08 -14.43
C ASP A 493 -15.47 -12.45 -12.95
N LEU A 494 -16.57 -12.17 -12.25
CA LEU A 494 -16.75 -12.45 -10.84
C LEU A 494 -17.87 -13.49 -10.69
N PRO A 495 -17.55 -14.77 -10.44
CA PRO A 495 -18.57 -15.77 -10.19
C PRO A 495 -19.25 -15.50 -8.85
N TYR A 496 -20.59 -15.42 -8.85
CA TYR A 496 -21.39 -15.21 -7.65
C TYR A 496 -22.61 -16.14 -7.64
N GLN A 497 -23.12 -16.40 -6.44
CA GLN A 497 -24.35 -17.14 -6.21
C GLN A 497 -25.26 -16.35 -5.27
N LEU A 498 -26.49 -16.08 -5.73
CA LEU A 498 -27.53 -15.47 -4.92
C LEU A 498 -28.17 -16.55 -4.02
N ILE A 499 -28.23 -16.28 -2.72
CA ILE A 499 -28.74 -17.21 -1.71
C ILE A 499 -29.86 -16.50 -0.93
N PRO A 500 -31.08 -17.05 -0.87
CA PRO A 500 -32.16 -16.45 -0.10
C PRO A 500 -31.87 -16.53 1.39
N TYR A 501 -32.25 -15.48 2.12
CA TYR A 501 -32.19 -15.45 3.57
C TYR A 501 -33.58 -15.18 4.15
N ASN A 502 -34.08 -16.14 4.91
CA ASN A 502 -35.33 -16.04 5.66
C ASN A 502 -35.01 -15.63 7.10
N GLY A 503 -35.19 -14.35 7.44
CA GLY A 503 -34.95 -13.86 8.79
C GLY A 503 -34.97 -12.34 8.87
N THR A 504 -34.49 -11.79 9.99
CA THR A 504 -34.40 -10.34 10.19
C THR A 504 -33.18 -9.76 9.47
N TYR A 505 -33.24 -8.49 9.07
CA TYR A 505 -32.10 -7.80 8.48
C TYR A 505 -30.86 -7.80 9.38
N ASP A 506 -31.03 -7.68 10.69
CA ASP A 506 -29.90 -7.76 11.63
C ASP A 506 -29.28 -9.16 11.65
N GLY A 507 -30.10 -10.21 11.58
CA GLY A 507 -29.64 -11.58 11.43
C GLY A 507 -28.86 -11.78 10.13
N MET A 508 -29.35 -11.23 9.02
CA MET A 508 -28.69 -11.28 7.71
C MET A 508 -27.33 -10.59 7.73
N VAL A 509 -27.25 -9.39 8.32
CA VAL A 509 -26.00 -8.65 8.45
C VAL A 509 -24.99 -9.40 9.32
N ARG A 510 -25.44 -10.03 10.42
CA ARG A 510 -24.56 -10.89 11.24
C ARG A 510 -24.02 -12.09 10.47
N GLN A 511 -24.75 -12.63 9.49
CA GLN A 511 -24.22 -13.72 8.66
C GLN A 511 -23.00 -13.28 7.83
N VAL A 512 -22.88 -12.00 7.49
CA VAL A 512 -21.65 -11.48 6.85
C VAL A 512 -20.49 -11.48 7.85
N PHE A 513 -20.73 -11.01 9.08
CA PHE A 513 -19.72 -11.03 10.14
C PHE A 513 -19.22 -12.45 10.46
N TYR A 514 -20.13 -13.43 10.53
CA TYR A 514 -19.79 -14.84 10.75
C TYR A 514 -19.30 -15.58 9.49
N LYS A 515 -19.11 -14.87 8.37
CA LYS A 515 -18.68 -15.43 7.07
C LYS A 515 -19.62 -16.52 6.51
N GLY A 516 -20.90 -16.47 6.88
CA GLY A 516 -21.98 -17.24 6.26
C GLY A 516 -22.33 -16.70 4.86
N PHE A 517 -22.33 -15.38 4.71
CA PHE A 517 -22.36 -14.68 3.43
C PHE A 517 -21.09 -13.85 3.24
N ASP A 518 -20.68 -13.64 1.99
CA ASP A 518 -19.54 -12.78 1.67
C ASP A 518 -20.00 -11.33 1.45
N ILE A 519 -21.22 -11.15 0.94
CA ILE A 519 -21.90 -9.86 0.79
C ILE A 519 -23.41 -10.04 0.91
N VAL A 520 -24.13 -8.97 1.23
CA VAL A 520 -25.59 -8.91 1.22
C VAL A 520 -26.06 -7.87 0.22
N VAL A 521 -27.08 -8.23 -0.57
CA VAL A 521 -27.72 -7.34 -1.55
C VAL A 521 -29.22 -7.31 -1.25
N GLY A 522 -29.77 -6.11 -1.10
CA GLY A 522 -31.18 -5.91 -0.76
C GLY A 522 -31.39 -4.51 -0.18
N ASP A 523 -32.39 -4.35 0.67
CA ASP A 523 -32.76 -3.10 1.36
C ASP A 523 -32.37 -3.01 2.85
N PRO A 524 -31.19 -3.50 3.32
CA PRO A 524 -30.79 -3.28 4.71
C PRO A 524 -30.46 -1.81 4.93
N ALA A 525 -31.23 -1.14 5.81
CA ALA A 525 -30.91 0.21 6.26
C ALA A 525 -29.52 0.28 6.91
N ILE A 526 -28.76 1.31 6.57
CA ILE A 526 -27.47 1.62 7.18
C ILE A 526 -27.73 2.28 8.55
N ASN A 527 -27.32 1.62 9.63
CA ASN A 527 -27.45 2.14 10.99
C ASN A 527 -26.14 1.95 11.77
N SER A 528 -25.98 2.66 12.90
CA SER A 528 -24.75 2.65 13.69
C SER A 528 -24.35 1.25 14.14
N TYR A 529 -25.30 0.48 14.69
CA TYR A 529 -25.06 -0.89 15.14
C TYR A 529 -24.53 -1.82 14.05
N ARG A 530 -25.08 -1.75 12.82
CA ARG A 530 -24.61 -2.59 11.70
C ARG A 530 -23.25 -2.14 11.20
N CYS A 531 -22.95 -0.84 11.21
CA CYS A 531 -21.64 -0.32 10.83
C CYS A 531 -20.51 -0.74 11.77
N GLU A 532 -20.81 -1.11 13.02
CA GLU A 532 -19.81 -1.64 13.95
C GLU A 532 -19.37 -3.07 13.59
N ILE A 533 -20.25 -3.86 12.96
CA ILE A 533 -20.01 -5.28 12.67
C ILE A 533 -19.70 -5.56 11.19
N VAL A 534 -20.12 -4.70 10.27
CA VAL A 534 -19.85 -4.86 8.84
C VAL A 534 -19.58 -3.50 8.17
N GLN A 535 -18.88 -3.56 7.04
CA GLN A 535 -18.69 -2.39 6.18
C GLN A 535 -19.83 -2.29 5.16
N PHE A 536 -20.28 -1.06 4.89
CA PHE A 536 -21.30 -0.77 3.87
C PHE A 536 -20.68 -0.05 2.68
N SER A 537 -21.27 -0.23 1.50
CA SER A 537 -21.02 0.64 0.36
C SER A 537 -21.65 2.02 0.59
N LEU A 538 -21.36 2.95 -0.31
CA LEU A 538 -22.15 4.18 -0.38
C LEU A 538 -23.63 3.84 -0.64
N PRO A 539 -24.57 4.57 -0.03
CA PRO A 539 -26.00 4.36 -0.26
C PRO A 539 -26.33 4.72 -1.71
N TYR A 540 -27.00 3.82 -2.41
CA TYR A 540 -27.45 4.04 -3.78
C TYR A 540 -28.90 4.58 -3.86
N THR A 541 -29.55 4.76 -2.71
CA THR A 541 -30.82 5.49 -2.57
C THR A 541 -30.77 6.40 -1.36
N GLN A 542 -31.43 7.56 -1.44
CA GLN A 542 -31.53 8.47 -0.31
C GLN A 542 -32.41 7.85 0.78
N SER A 543 -31.90 7.83 2.02
CA SER A 543 -32.69 7.47 3.19
C SER A 543 -33.31 8.72 3.79
N GLY A 544 -34.59 8.64 4.16
CA GLY A 544 -35.31 9.73 4.80
C GLY A 544 -36.60 9.23 5.45
N ILE A 545 -37.03 9.93 6.50
CA ILE A 545 -38.33 9.70 7.14
C ILE A 545 -39.29 10.75 6.61
N THR A 546 -40.35 10.32 5.93
CA THR A 546 -41.40 11.19 5.42
C THR A 546 -42.74 10.77 5.98
N MET A 547 -43.56 11.74 6.38
CA MET A 547 -44.91 11.50 6.86
C MET A 547 -45.87 11.53 5.67
N VAL A 548 -46.60 10.44 5.44
CA VAL A 548 -47.68 10.38 4.45
C VAL A 548 -49.00 10.63 5.17
N VAL A 549 -49.73 11.66 4.75
CA VAL A 549 -50.97 12.09 5.40
C VAL A 549 -52.13 12.15 4.42
N PRO A 550 -53.36 11.78 4.84
CA PRO A 550 -54.53 11.95 4.00
C PRO A 550 -54.81 13.44 3.77
N LEU A 551 -55.40 13.75 2.61
CA LEU A 551 -55.87 15.10 2.29
C LEU A 551 -57.17 15.40 3.05
N LYS A 552 -57.35 16.64 3.50
CA LYS A 552 -58.63 17.07 4.06
C LYS A 552 -59.73 16.99 2.99
N PRO A 553 -60.93 16.48 3.31
CA PRO A 553 -62.04 16.45 2.35
C PRO A 553 -62.49 17.88 2.01
N VAL A 554 -62.46 18.24 0.73
CA VAL A 554 -62.71 19.59 0.18
C VAL A 554 -64.20 20.01 0.23
N HIS A 555 -65.10 19.24 0.86
CA HIS A 555 -66.55 19.33 0.59
C HIS A 555 -67.44 19.86 1.72
N ALA A 556 -66.90 20.49 2.76
CA ALA A 556 -67.71 21.14 3.80
C ALA A 556 -68.13 22.58 3.39
N GLY A 557 -69.32 22.74 2.80
CA GLY A 557 -70.04 24.03 2.78
C GLY A 557 -70.17 24.80 1.45
N LYS A 558 -70.59 24.14 0.36
CA LYS A 558 -70.77 24.77 -0.97
C LYS A 558 -71.82 25.88 -1.08
N ALA A 559 -72.74 26.05 -0.13
CA ALA A 559 -73.87 26.98 -0.28
C ALA A 559 -73.50 28.47 -0.08
N TRP A 560 -72.50 28.80 0.74
CA TRP A 560 -72.20 30.18 1.14
C TRP A 560 -70.83 30.70 0.65
N ILE A 561 -70.26 30.03 -0.35
CA ILE A 561 -68.94 30.39 -0.90
C ILE A 561 -68.91 31.83 -1.43
N PHE A 562 -70.04 32.34 -1.93
CA PHE A 562 -70.15 33.71 -2.44
C PHE A 562 -70.03 34.81 -1.35
N LEU A 563 -70.18 34.50 -0.06
CA LEU A 563 -69.95 35.49 1.01
C LEU A 563 -68.50 35.58 1.48
N LYS A 564 -67.68 34.56 1.19
CA LYS A 564 -66.27 34.47 1.61
C LYS A 564 -65.28 35.46 0.94
N PRO A 565 -65.50 36.00 -0.27
CA PRO A 565 -64.52 36.88 -0.92
C PRO A 565 -64.21 38.17 -0.15
N PHE A 566 -65.12 38.59 0.74
CA PHE A 566 -64.94 39.73 1.64
C PHE A 566 -65.19 39.33 3.10
N THR A 567 -64.47 39.97 4.01
CA THR A 567 -64.67 39.76 5.45
C THR A 567 -66.02 40.35 5.89
N ALA A 568 -66.59 39.82 6.98
CA ALA A 568 -67.83 40.35 7.55
C ALA A 568 -67.73 41.84 7.91
N SER A 569 -66.55 42.30 8.34
CA SER A 569 -66.28 43.73 8.61
C SER A 569 -66.36 44.59 7.34
N LEU A 570 -65.85 44.09 6.21
CA LEU A 570 -65.90 44.79 4.93
C LEU A 570 -67.33 44.85 4.37
N TRP A 571 -68.08 43.75 4.45
CA TRP A 571 -69.50 43.74 4.09
C TRP A 571 -70.31 44.77 4.89
N ALA A 572 -70.10 44.83 6.21
CA ALA A 572 -70.75 45.82 7.06
C ALA A 572 -70.35 47.27 6.69
N SER A 573 -69.07 47.48 6.35
CA SER A 573 -68.57 48.78 5.92
C SER A 573 -69.18 49.23 4.59
N ILE A 574 -69.30 48.33 3.61
CA ILE A 574 -69.97 48.60 2.34
C ILE A 574 -71.42 49.00 2.59
N ALA A 575 -72.17 48.25 3.40
CA ALA A 575 -73.55 48.57 3.74
C ALA A 575 -73.68 49.95 4.43
N ALA A 576 -72.80 50.25 5.39
CA ALA A 576 -72.81 51.53 6.10
C ALA A 576 -72.51 52.71 5.16
N ILE A 577 -71.49 52.60 4.30
CA ILE A 577 -71.11 53.65 3.35
C ILE A 577 -72.22 53.84 2.30
N SER A 578 -72.84 52.76 1.80
CA SER A 578 -74.00 52.85 0.90
C SER A 578 -75.15 53.65 1.52
N LEU A 579 -75.45 53.43 2.80
CA LEU A 579 -76.49 54.18 3.52
C LEU A 579 -76.13 55.65 3.70
N ILE A 580 -74.87 55.97 4.02
CA ILE A 580 -74.39 57.36 4.15
C ILE A 580 -74.47 58.09 2.79
N ASN A 581 -74.10 57.43 1.70
CA ASN A 581 -74.20 58.01 0.36
C ASN A 581 -75.65 58.24 -0.06
N ALA A 582 -76.54 57.28 0.20
CA ALA A 582 -77.97 57.43 -0.05
C ALA A 582 -78.57 58.59 0.74
N PHE A 583 -78.20 58.72 2.01
CA PHE A 583 -78.58 59.84 2.85
C PHE A 583 -78.06 61.17 2.30
N THR A 584 -76.84 61.21 1.81
CA THR A 584 -76.23 62.42 1.21
C THR A 584 -76.96 62.83 -0.07
N ILE A 585 -77.27 61.88 -0.96
CA ILE A 585 -78.03 62.14 -2.19
C ILE A 585 -79.44 62.63 -1.84
N TRP A 586 -80.12 61.95 -0.91
CA TRP A 586 -81.43 62.37 -0.42
C TRP A 586 -81.40 63.77 0.17
N LEU A 587 -80.38 64.13 0.96
CA LEU A 587 -80.25 65.46 1.56
C LEU A 587 -80.09 66.55 0.49
N ILE A 588 -79.34 66.26 -0.58
CA ILE A 588 -79.14 67.17 -1.72
C ILE A 588 -80.44 67.33 -2.53
N GLU A 589 -81.17 66.24 -2.78
CA GLU A 589 -82.35 66.26 -3.66
C GLU A 589 -83.66 66.64 -2.95
N ARG A 590 -83.74 66.47 -1.62
CA ARG A 590 -84.91 66.84 -0.81
C ARG A 590 -85.32 68.30 -0.96
N ARG A 591 -84.40 69.20 -1.30
CA ARG A 591 -84.69 70.62 -1.52
C ARG A 591 -85.30 70.96 -2.88
N SER A 592 -85.22 70.06 -3.87
CA SER A 592 -85.61 70.32 -5.26
C SER A 592 -86.98 69.79 -5.65
N SER A 593 -87.45 68.71 -5.02
CA SER A 593 -88.64 67.99 -5.46
C SER A 593 -89.83 68.25 -4.52
N GLN A 594 -90.91 68.82 -5.07
CA GLN A 594 -92.19 69.02 -4.37
C GLN A 594 -92.90 67.71 -3.98
N GLU A 595 -92.41 66.55 -4.45
CA GLU A 595 -92.95 65.22 -4.15
C GLU A 595 -92.60 64.67 -2.75
N TYR A 596 -91.68 65.29 -2.00
CA TYR A 596 -91.22 64.75 -0.70
C TYR A 596 -91.67 65.53 0.53
N GLN A 597 -92.43 66.62 0.37
CA GLN A 597 -92.97 67.39 1.50
C GLN A 597 -94.36 66.87 1.90
N GLY A 598 -94.39 65.79 2.68
CA GLY A 598 -95.63 65.27 3.27
C GLY A 598 -95.65 63.82 3.75
N LEU A 599 -94.58 63.04 3.55
CA LEU A 599 -94.56 61.61 3.89
C LEU A 599 -94.09 61.31 5.32
N SER A 600 -94.67 60.27 5.92
CA SER A 600 -94.34 59.74 7.25
C SER A 600 -92.88 59.24 7.36
N LEU A 601 -92.32 59.23 8.57
CA LEU A 601 -90.91 58.85 8.83
C LEU A 601 -90.54 57.47 8.24
N SER A 602 -91.44 56.47 8.30
CA SER A 602 -91.18 55.12 7.80
C SER A 602 -91.07 55.06 6.26
N GLN A 603 -91.83 55.89 5.54
CA GLN A 603 -91.77 55.97 4.08
C GLN A 603 -90.49 56.69 3.61
N GLN A 604 -90.00 57.66 4.37
CA GLN A 604 -88.72 58.33 4.09
C GLN A 604 -87.52 57.37 4.26
N LEU A 605 -87.54 56.55 5.31
CA LEU A 605 -86.55 55.49 5.53
C LEU A 605 -86.59 54.43 4.42
N GLY A 606 -87.78 54.01 3.98
CA GLY A 606 -87.95 53.10 2.84
C GLY A 606 -87.33 53.66 1.55
N ASN A 607 -87.64 54.91 1.21
CA ASN A 607 -87.08 55.57 0.02
C ASN A 607 -85.56 55.75 0.12
N LEU A 608 -85.02 56.04 1.31
CA LEU A 608 -83.57 56.10 1.55
C LEU A 608 -82.89 54.75 1.31
N THR A 609 -83.48 53.65 1.78
CA THR A 609 -82.93 52.31 1.54
C THR A 609 -83.02 51.89 0.07
N TRP A 610 -84.09 52.28 -0.62
CA TRP A 610 -84.25 52.06 -2.06
C TRP A 610 -83.24 52.87 -2.89
N LEU A 611 -82.99 54.12 -2.50
CA LEU A 611 -81.93 54.96 -3.06
C LEU A 611 -80.55 54.34 -2.81
N ALA A 612 -80.28 53.82 -1.61
CA ALA A 612 -79.01 53.13 -1.32
C ALA A 612 -78.78 51.92 -2.22
N PHE A 613 -79.84 51.14 -2.48
CA PHE A 613 -79.77 49.96 -3.33
C PHE A 613 -79.55 50.33 -4.81
N THR A 614 -80.36 51.26 -5.35
CA THR A 614 -80.29 51.66 -6.76
C THR A 614 -79.01 52.43 -7.10
N THR A 615 -78.47 53.21 -6.16
CA THR A 615 -77.19 53.93 -6.35
C THR A 615 -75.98 53.01 -6.35
N PHE A 616 -75.98 51.92 -5.56
CA PHE A 616 -74.89 50.94 -5.57
C PHE A 616 -74.77 50.20 -6.91
N PHE A 617 -75.90 49.88 -7.55
CA PHE A 617 -75.93 49.20 -8.84
C PHE A 617 -75.99 50.15 -10.05
N SER A 618 -75.91 51.46 -9.83
CA SER A 618 -76.00 52.48 -10.89
C SER A 618 -77.30 52.42 -11.72
N GLN A 619 -78.40 51.93 -11.14
CA GLN A 619 -79.71 51.78 -11.79
C GLN A 619 -80.73 52.86 -11.36
N GLY A 620 -80.27 54.04 -10.96
CA GLY A 620 -81.12 55.14 -10.49
C GLY A 620 -81.57 56.11 -11.58
N GLU A 621 -82.65 56.83 -11.31
CA GLU A 621 -83.12 57.97 -12.11
C GLU A 621 -82.05 59.08 -12.17
N ARG A 622 -82.07 59.91 -13.22
CA ARG A 622 -81.04 60.93 -13.43
C ARG A 622 -81.21 62.07 -12.40
N PRO A 623 -80.21 62.32 -11.54
CA PRO A 623 -80.30 63.38 -10.54
C PRO A 623 -80.42 64.77 -11.18
N HIS A 624 -81.25 65.62 -10.57
CA HIS A 624 -81.54 66.97 -11.05
C HIS A 624 -80.39 67.96 -10.78
N HIS A 625 -79.65 67.80 -9.68
CA HIS A 625 -78.55 68.69 -9.30
C HIS A 625 -77.17 68.21 -9.79
N ASN A 626 -76.33 69.16 -10.19
CA ASN A 626 -74.93 68.86 -10.58
C ASN A 626 -74.10 68.30 -9.41
N LEU A 627 -74.41 68.67 -8.17
CA LEU A 627 -73.73 68.14 -6.97
C LEU A 627 -74.05 66.65 -6.72
N SER A 628 -75.31 66.22 -6.85
CA SER A 628 -75.67 64.80 -6.72
C SER A 628 -75.08 63.96 -7.86
N ARG A 629 -74.94 64.53 -9.07
CA ARG A 629 -74.21 63.90 -10.19
C ARG A 629 -72.75 63.60 -9.83
N VAL A 630 -72.02 64.56 -9.24
CA VAL A 630 -70.62 64.35 -8.84
C VAL A 630 -70.52 63.26 -7.77
N VAL A 631 -71.38 63.29 -6.74
CA VAL A 631 -71.42 62.26 -5.69
C VAL A 631 -71.72 60.88 -6.27
N MET A 632 -72.67 60.77 -7.21
CA MET A 632 -72.96 59.50 -7.90
C MET A 632 -71.80 59.00 -8.76
N VAL A 633 -71.06 59.88 -9.47
CA VAL A 633 -69.90 59.48 -10.28
C VAL A 633 -68.77 58.94 -9.41
N VAL A 634 -68.48 59.60 -8.28
CA VAL A 634 -67.47 59.11 -7.32
C VAL A 634 -67.89 57.77 -6.73
N TRP A 635 -69.17 57.62 -6.36
CA TRP A 635 -69.68 56.36 -5.82
C TRP A 635 -69.69 55.22 -6.85
N PHE A 636 -70.02 55.53 -8.11
CA PHE A 636 -69.94 54.59 -9.21
C PHE A 636 -68.52 54.03 -9.38
N PHE A 637 -67.49 54.89 -9.27
CA PHE A 637 -66.11 54.45 -9.33
C PHE A 637 -65.76 53.50 -8.16
N VAL A 638 -66.23 53.80 -6.94
CA VAL A 638 -66.05 52.90 -5.78
C VAL A 638 -66.76 51.56 -6.00
N GLY A 639 -68.00 51.57 -6.50
CA GLY A 639 -68.76 50.36 -6.82
C GLY A 639 -68.07 49.47 -7.87
N LEU A 640 -67.47 50.07 -8.91
CA LEU A 640 -66.66 49.35 -9.90
C LEU A 640 -65.42 48.69 -9.28
N VAL A 641 -64.71 49.39 -8.40
CA VAL A 641 -63.54 48.82 -7.71
C VAL A 641 -63.94 47.67 -6.79
N LEU A 642 -65.05 47.80 -6.06
CA LEU A 642 -65.55 46.75 -5.15
C LEU A 642 -66.01 45.51 -5.93
N THR A 643 -66.77 45.67 -7.01
CA THR A 643 -67.23 44.55 -7.85
C THR A 643 -66.06 43.84 -8.55
N SER A 644 -65.06 44.59 -9.02
CA SER A 644 -63.84 44.01 -9.61
C SER A 644 -63.04 43.19 -8.59
N ASN A 645 -62.79 43.73 -7.39
CA ASN A 645 -62.07 43.01 -6.33
C ASN A 645 -62.83 41.78 -5.83
N TYR A 646 -64.16 41.87 -5.69
CA TYR A 646 -65.01 40.74 -5.34
C TYR A 646 -64.85 39.59 -6.35
N THR A 647 -64.92 39.92 -7.64
CA THR A 647 -64.82 38.94 -8.72
C THR A 647 -63.42 38.32 -8.78
N ALA A 648 -62.36 39.11 -8.59
CA ALA A 648 -60.98 38.64 -8.54
C ALA A 648 -60.74 37.65 -7.38
N ASN A 649 -61.19 38.01 -6.17
CA ASN A 649 -61.03 37.14 -4.99
C ASN A 649 -61.85 35.85 -5.10
N LEU A 650 -63.10 35.94 -5.58
CA LEU A 650 -63.92 34.76 -5.80
C LEU A 650 -63.30 33.82 -6.84
N SER A 651 -62.79 34.37 -7.94
CA SER A 651 -62.10 33.60 -8.98
C SER A 651 -60.83 32.92 -8.45
N SER A 652 -60.02 33.62 -7.66
CA SER A 652 -58.84 33.05 -7.00
C SER A 652 -59.21 31.88 -6.07
N MET A 653 -60.26 32.02 -5.27
CA MET A 653 -60.72 30.95 -4.39
C MET A 653 -61.27 29.72 -5.14
N LEU A 654 -61.88 29.92 -6.32
CA LEU A 654 -62.40 28.82 -7.13
C LEU A 654 -61.32 28.10 -7.96
N THR A 655 -60.20 28.78 -8.23
CA THR A 655 -59.09 28.22 -9.02
C THR A 655 -58.05 27.49 -8.16
N VAL A 656 -57.82 27.93 -6.91
CA VAL A 656 -56.88 27.24 -6.01
C VAL A 656 -57.57 26.04 -5.34
N GLN A 657 -57.33 24.85 -5.88
CA GLN A 657 -57.57 23.60 -5.15
C GLN A 657 -56.53 23.50 -4.02
N MET A 658 -56.88 23.96 -2.82
CA MET A 658 -56.05 23.81 -1.63
C MET A 658 -55.96 22.31 -1.27
N LEU A 659 -54.85 21.66 -1.63
CA LEU A 659 -54.47 20.34 -1.11
C LEU A 659 -53.96 20.51 0.33
N GLU A 660 -54.86 20.79 1.27
CA GLU A 660 -54.49 20.87 2.68
C GLU A 660 -54.31 19.47 3.27
N PRO A 661 -53.13 19.15 3.84
CA PRO A 661 -52.95 17.91 4.56
C PRO A 661 -53.81 17.88 5.83
N ALA A 662 -54.36 16.71 6.18
CA ALA A 662 -55.11 16.54 7.42
C ALA A 662 -54.25 16.79 8.67
N VAL A 663 -52.95 16.50 8.56
CA VAL A 663 -51.95 16.71 9.60
C VAL A 663 -50.76 17.43 8.99
N VAL A 664 -50.41 18.59 9.54
CA VAL A 664 -49.34 19.45 9.01
C VAL A 664 -47.98 19.06 9.56
N ASP A 665 -47.91 18.62 10.83
CA ASP A 665 -46.64 18.39 11.52
C ASP A 665 -46.75 17.30 12.60
N VAL A 666 -45.62 16.71 12.97
CA VAL A 666 -45.44 15.71 14.02
C VAL A 666 -45.86 16.27 15.39
N GLU A 667 -45.68 17.56 15.63
CA GLU A 667 -46.18 18.19 16.87
C GLU A 667 -47.70 18.10 16.99
N LEU A 668 -48.42 18.21 15.86
CA LEU A 668 -49.87 18.05 15.83
C LEU A 668 -50.27 16.61 16.14
N LEU A 669 -49.51 15.61 15.66
CA LEU A 669 -49.72 14.21 16.04
C LEU A 669 -49.52 13.98 17.54
N LYS A 670 -48.44 14.52 18.10
CA LYS A 670 -48.14 14.43 19.54
C LYS A 670 -49.23 15.09 20.39
N ARG A 671 -49.74 16.25 19.96
CA ARG A 671 -50.79 16.97 20.67
C ARG A 671 -52.14 16.28 20.59
N THR A 672 -52.43 15.61 19.48
CA THR A 672 -53.73 14.95 19.25
C THR A 672 -53.75 13.48 19.66
N ASN A 673 -52.63 12.90 20.09
CA ASN A 673 -52.47 11.45 20.31
C ASN A 673 -52.96 10.62 19.12
N ALA A 674 -52.77 11.13 17.90
CA ALA A 674 -53.18 10.44 16.69
C ALA A 674 -52.32 9.18 16.48
N THR A 675 -52.96 8.08 16.12
CA THR A 675 -52.29 6.82 15.83
C THR A 675 -51.57 6.89 14.49
N VAL A 676 -50.29 6.52 14.47
CA VAL A 676 -49.49 6.35 13.24
C VAL A 676 -49.45 4.86 12.92
N GLY A 677 -49.86 4.49 11.71
CA GLY A 677 -49.95 3.09 11.26
C GLY A 677 -49.85 2.97 9.75
#